data_AF-A0AAN4PNL5-F1
#
_entry.id   AF-A0AAN4PNL5-F1
#
_cell.length_a   1.000
_cell.length_b   1.000
_cell.length_c   1.000
_cell.angle_alpha   90.00
_cell.angle_beta   90.00
_cell.angle_gamma   90.00
#
_symmetry.space_group_name_H-M   'P 1'
#
loop_
_entity.id
_entity.type
_entity.pdbx_description
1 polymer ?
#
loop_
_entity_poly.entity_id
_entity_poly.type
_entity_poly.pdbx_seq_one_letter_code
_entity_poly.pdbx_strand_id
1 'polypeptide(L)'
;MKLYLIRHAETVDNVAHRLAGIKDSPLTNHGALQITRLGRYFASQNIKFSHIFSSDLSRAVLTAQGLSAHQPELSPVLLPSLRERDFGSFEGEKWHATWESSIVPKQPESEASMRQRANAFLTDYLLPLLLDVDEAGDEGVVAVVSHGLLLRSLWRALLACFPPGDVRIVGDADINAFNPFWANTGYLEVLVRPKLSPSVGDPEMPVLAGYSLQVLGVNSRAHLADLQRKMESIVSLLLLSPALAAGSLHPRIDNGLAKTPQMGWNSYNYYSCSPNEAIIRSNAKALVDLGLAELGYRYVTTDCGWSVADRLPNGTLTWNATLFPSGFPAMGNYLHELGLLFGVYGDSGIKMCGTDHAGSLSHEEQDAKTFAEWGADSLKYDNCYSDAATNYPNVNYEPSTSPRPRYEIMSSALARVGRPILFQICEWGIDFPALWAPALGNSWRIGNDIIPAWRSIFRTLNQAVPNTGFAGPGQWPDLDMLYVGNGIFSVPEEQTHFSLWAILKSPLTIGAALKDDKNSIRQASLEVLKQKDVIGFNQDALGVSASLKRRWSDEGYEVWSGPLSGNRTVVAVINWRNESRDLTLDLPDVGLQYAQVARNIWGKTTVHDVRTSYTARVAGHGTMLLELQGTVPSGSYPAKIFAKSTGQKTTFESIYAATTSANYELAIMFSRPSTETVTITTSSGQTVYISGKSTKIALTAGSNTITIQHKTPIDSIQITPPAGTYYASTVFNVTGSAKHTTCSSGCSPVGSKIGDLTPSSNAYTSIPATTPGSKYLAIDYINNEVAFSSSWGWGANSRNLTVSINDGAPVRLEVPLSGRHSELYSPGKGWWDTATLGVLTSGWKKGENKVAFGNQGGQDGFQTYAADFVGVRVLD
;
A
#
# COMPACT_ATOMS: atom_id res chain seq x y z
N MET A 1 -25.76 39.71 -17.87
CA MET A 1 -24.58 39.07 -17.24
C MET A 1 -25.00 37.96 -16.31
N LYS A 2 -24.32 36.80 -16.34
CA LYS A 2 -24.35 35.77 -15.30
C LYS A 2 -23.13 35.93 -14.38
N LEU A 3 -23.34 35.88 -13.07
CA LEU A 3 -22.31 36.08 -12.06
C LEU A 3 -22.30 34.90 -11.09
N TYR A 4 -21.12 34.32 -10.91
CA TYR A 4 -20.84 33.27 -9.94
C TYR A 4 -19.92 33.80 -8.86
N LEU A 5 -20.43 33.94 -7.64
CA LEU A 5 -19.61 34.23 -6.46
C LEU A 5 -19.26 32.89 -5.80
N ILE A 6 -17.98 32.56 -5.67
CA ILE A 6 -17.50 31.22 -5.33
C ILE A 6 -16.57 31.30 -4.12
N ARG A 7 -16.84 30.53 -3.06
CA ARG A 7 -15.90 30.43 -1.94
C ARG A 7 -14.77 29.46 -2.27
N HIS A 8 -13.55 29.80 -1.85
CA HIS A 8 -12.40 28.89 -1.92
C HIS A 8 -12.69 27.49 -1.34
N ALA A 9 -11.96 26.49 -1.83
CA ALA A 9 -12.02 25.11 -1.37
C ALA A 9 -11.50 24.92 0.07
N GLU A 10 -11.83 23.78 0.67
CA GLU A 10 -11.53 23.48 2.07
C GLU A 10 -10.02 23.51 2.37
N THR A 11 -9.66 24.26 3.41
CA THR A 11 -8.29 24.33 3.94
C THR A 11 -8.15 23.64 5.29
N VAL A 12 -6.90 23.36 5.68
CA VAL A 12 -6.56 22.79 7.00
C VAL A 12 -7.15 23.65 8.12
N ASP A 13 -7.09 24.98 8.01
CA ASP A 13 -7.67 25.88 9.02
C ASP A 13 -9.21 25.85 9.05
N ASN A 14 -9.88 25.54 7.93
CA ASN A 14 -11.33 25.34 7.94
C ASN A 14 -11.72 24.10 8.76
N VAL A 15 -10.94 23.01 8.62
CA VAL A 15 -11.15 21.78 9.39
C VAL A 15 -10.77 21.98 10.86
N ALA A 16 -9.71 22.74 11.13
CA ALA A 16 -9.25 23.03 12.48
C ALA A 16 -10.05 24.14 13.20
N HIS A 17 -11.07 24.71 12.55
CA HIS A 17 -11.86 25.84 13.04
C HIS A 17 -11.01 27.06 13.46
N ARG A 18 -10.02 27.40 12.63
CA ARG A 18 -9.10 28.52 12.84
C ARG A 18 -9.42 29.71 11.93
N LEU A 19 -9.11 30.92 12.40
CA LEU A 19 -9.18 32.15 11.62
C LEU A 19 -8.01 32.18 10.63
N ALA A 20 -8.28 32.22 9.32
CA ALA A 20 -7.25 32.14 8.28
C ALA A 20 -7.31 33.35 7.32
N GLY A 21 -7.67 34.53 7.83
CA GLY A 21 -8.00 35.75 7.10
C GLY A 21 -7.06 36.05 5.94
N ILE A 22 -6.04 36.89 6.13
CA ILE A 22 -5.06 37.18 5.06
C ILE A 22 -3.87 36.21 5.06
N LYS A 23 -3.80 35.29 6.03
CA LYS A 23 -2.80 34.23 6.07
C LYS A 23 -3.18 33.11 5.12
N ASP A 24 -2.20 32.57 4.40
CA ASP A 24 -2.42 31.38 3.59
C ASP A 24 -2.57 30.11 4.43
N SER A 25 -3.46 29.24 3.96
CA SER A 25 -3.82 27.99 4.60
C SER A 25 -3.85 26.91 3.52
N PRO A 26 -3.04 25.83 3.64
CA PRO A 26 -3.02 24.78 2.64
C PRO A 26 -4.40 24.14 2.46
N LEU A 27 -4.71 23.74 1.23
CA LEU A 27 -5.91 22.94 0.94
C LEU A 27 -5.81 21.57 1.63
N THR A 28 -6.94 21.05 2.10
CA THR A 28 -7.03 19.62 2.44
C THR A 28 -7.14 18.80 1.16
N ASN A 29 -6.91 17.48 1.25
CA ASN A 29 -7.20 16.56 0.14
C ASN A 29 -8.68 16.65 -0.29
N HIS A 30 -9.60 16.87 0.66
CA HIS A 30 -11.00 17.11 0.36
C HIS A 30 -11.19 18.44 -0.40
N GLY A 31 -10.45 19.49 -0.03
CA GLY A 31 -10.39 20.76 -0.77
C GLY A 31 -9.89 20.60 -2.21
N ALA A 32 -8.82 19.85 -2.44
CA ALA A 32 -8.32 19.58 -3.80
C ALA A 32 -9.36 18.82 -4.67
N LEU A 33 -10.08 17.86 -4.07
CA LEU A 33 -11.19 17.16 -4.74
C LEU A 33 -12.36 18.10 -5.03
N GLN A 34 -12.71 19.00 -4.10
CA GLN A 34 -13.74 20.01 -4.30
C GLN A 34 -13.43 20.89 -5.53
N ILE A 35 -12.18 21.32 -5.70
CA ILE A 35 -11.72 22.12 -6.86
C ILE A 35 -11.93 21.35 -8.17
N THR A 36 -11.43 20.11 -8.23
CA THR A 36 -11.53 19.26 -9.42
C THR A 36 -13.00 19.02 -9.80
N ARG A 37 -13.85 18.77 -8.81
CA ARG A 37 -15.28 18.55 -9.01
C ARG A 37 -16.00 19.81 -9.49
N LEU A 38 -15.69 20.96 -8.89
CA LEU A 38 -16.28 22.24 -9.29
C LEU A 38 -15.94 22.59 -10.74
N GLY A 39 -14.67 22.47 -11.14
CA GLY A 39 -14.23 22.71 -12.52
C GLY A 39 -14.94 21.80 -13.53
N ARG A 40 -14.94 20.48 -13.27
CA ARG A 40 -15.65 19.50 -14.12
C ARG A 40 -17.15 19.76 -14.19
N TYR A 41 -17.76 20.15 -13.08
CA TYR A 41 -19.20 20.43 -13.03
C TYR A 41 -19.56 21.62 -13.90
N PHE A 42 -18.87 22.75 -13.79
CA PHE A 42 -19.14 23.89 -14.67
C PHE A 42 -18.87 23.58 -16.15
N ALA A 43 -17.83 22.79 -16.45
CA ALA A 43 -17.60 22.30 -17.80
C ALA A 43 -18.74 21.40 -18.31
N SER A 44 -19.29 20.51 -17.47
CA SER A 44 -20.41 19.64 -17.85
C SER A 44 -21.73 20.39 -18.03
N GLN A 45 -21.91 21.51 -17.32
CA GLN A 45 -23.02 22.44 -17.54
C GLN A 45 -22.80 23.38 -18.75
N ASN A 46 -21.69 23.19 -19.49
CA ASN A 46 -21.30 24.03 -20.63
C ASN A 46 -21.19 25.52 -20.26
N ILE A 47 -20.79 25.82 -19.02
CA ILE A 47 -20.56 27.19 -18.55
C ILE A 47 -19.18 27.62 -19.01
N LYS A 48 -19.16 28.63 -19.90
CA LYS A 48 -17.93 29.28 -20.37
C LYS A 48 -17.82 30.65 -19.72
N PHE A 49 -16.78 30.85 -18.93
CA PHE A 49 -16.53 32.13 -18.27
C PHE A 49 -15.90 33.09 -19.29
N SER A 50 -16.31 34.35 -19.26
CA SER A 50 -15.60 35.43 -19.95
C SER A 50 -14.52 36.03 -19.06
N HIS A 51 -14.73 36.02 -17.73
CA HIS A 51 -13.79 36.57 -16.76
C HIS A 51 -13.77 35.72 -15.48
N ILE A 52 -12.59 35.53 -14.92
CA ILE A 52 -12.39 34.93 -13.59
C ILE A 52 -11.58 35.91 -12.76
N PHE A 53 -12.18 36.46 -11.71
CA PHE A 53 -11.49 37.24 -10.69
C PHE A 53 -11.25 36.37 -9.46
N SER A 54 -10.08 36.47 -8.84
CA SER A 54 -9.76 35.71 -7.64
C SER A 54 -9.03 36.57 -6.62
N SER A 55 -9.22 36.27 -5.34
CA SER A 55 -8.22 36.62 -4.34
C SER A 55 -6.87 36.02 -4.73
N ASP A 56 -5.80 36.76 -4.43
CA ASP A 56 -4.41 36.35 -4.60
C ASP A 56 -3.89 35.42 -3.48
N LEU A 57 -4.72 35.05 -2.49
CA LEU A 57 -4.38 34.03 -1.51
C LEU A 57 -4.46 32.63 -2.14
N SER A 58 -3.45 31.80 -1.90
CA SER A 58 -3.24 30.49 -2.54
C SER A 58 -4.51 29.63 -2.62
N ARG A 59 -5.30 29.52 -1.54
CA ARG A 59 -6.54 28.72 -1.51
C ARG A 59 -7.60 29.18 -2.52
N ALA A 60 -7.70 30.49 -2.75
CA ALA A 60 -8.61 31.06 -3.74
C ALA A 60 -8.02 30.97 -5.15
N VAL A 61 -6.72 31.25 -5.31
CA VAL A 61 -5.99 31.08 -6.58
C VAL A 61 -6.14 29.66 -7.11
N LEU A 62 -5.88 28.65 -6.29
CA LEU A 62 -6.01 27.24 -6.66
C LEU A 62 -7.45 26.88 -7.04
N THR A 63 -8.43 27.44 -6.34
CA THR A 63 -9.85 27.24 -6.67
C THR A 63 -10.20 27.86 -8.02
N ALA A 64 -9.69 29.06 -8.33
CA ALA A 64 -9.91 29.75 -9.60
C ALA A 64 -9.18 29.08 -10.78
N GLN A 65 -7.97 28.56 -10.54
CA GLN A 65 -7.22 27.75 -11.51
C GLN A 65 -7.98 26.47 -11.85
N GLY A 66 -8.66 25.85 -10.88
CA GLY A 66 -9.54 24.70 -11.16
C GLY A 66 -10.68 24.99 -12.13
N LEU A 67 -11.19 26.23 -12.16
CA LEU A 67 -12.18 26.65 -13.16
C LEU A 67 -11.54 26.82 -14.55
N SER A 68 -10.33 27.36 -14.57
CA SER A 68 -9.54 27.65 -15.78
C SER A 68 -8.98 26.39 -16.44
N ALA A 69 -8.80 25.31 -15.67
CA ALA A 69 -8.28 24.02 -16.14
C ALA A 69 -9.09 23.37 -17.27
N HIS A 70 -10.33 23.82 -17.51
CA HIS A 70 -11.18 23.37 -18.62
C HIS A 70 -11.47 24.46 -19.66
N GLN A 71 -10.81 25.62 -19.51
CA GLN A 71 -10.93 26.80 -20.36
C GLN A 71 -9.54 27.46 -20.49
N PRO A 72 -8.60 26.81 -21.20
CA PRO A 72 -7.17 27.12 -21.14
C PRO A 72 -6.80 28.53 -21.65
N GLU A 73 -7.66 29.14 -22.45
CA GLU A 73 -7.51 30.51 -22.96
C GLU A 73 -7.81 31.58 -21.89
N LEU A 74 -8.35 31.19 -20.73
CA LEU A 74 -8.79 32.11 -19.69
C LEU A 74 -7.94 31.96 -18.42
N SER A 75 -7.31 33.05 -18.00
CA SER A 75 -6.48 33.10 -16.79
C SER A 75 -7.16 33.93 -15.69
N PRO A 76 -7.12 33.49 -14.41
CA PRO A 76 -7.67 34.28 -13.32
C PRO A 76 -6.91 35.59 -13.09
N VAL A 77 -7.65 36.69 -12.96
CA VAL A 77 -7.12 37.98 -12.52
C VAL A 77 -7.06 38.00 -11.00
N LEU A 78 -5.85 38.08 -10.45
CA LEU A 78 -5.60 37.98 -9.01
C LEU A 78 -5.60 39.38 -8.37
N LEU A 79 -6.47 39.59 -7.38
CA LEU A 79 -6.73 40.91 -6.80
C LEU A 79 -6.62 40.89 -5.26
N PRO A 80 -5.74 41.70 -4.66
CA PRO A 80 -5.67 41.85 -3.20
C PRO A 80 -6.98 42.40 -2.59
N SER A 81 -7.77 43.17 -3.35
CA SER A 81 -9.08 43.66 -2.92
C SER A 81 -10.05 42.51 -2.60
N LEU A 82 -9.80 41.31 -3.14
CA LEU A 82 -10.57 40.10 -2.91
C LEU A 82 -10.06 39.22 -1.74
N ARG A 83 -9.06 39.67 -0.94
CA ARG A 83 -8.61 38.95 0.26
C ARG A 83 -9.66 38.96 1.38
N GLU A 84 -9.68 37.91 2.20
CA GLU A 84 -10.51 37.86 3.40
C GLU A 84 -10.18 39.00 4.38
N ARG A 85 -11.04 39.21 5.39
CA ARG A 85 -10.74 40.11 6.51
C ARG A 85 -9.39 39.76 7.15
N ASP A 86 -8.52 40.76 7.31
CA ASP A 86 -7.30 40.63 8.10
C ASP A 86 -7.66 40.57 9.60
N PHE A 87 -7.38 39.45 10.25
CA PHE A 87 -7.66 39.28 11.68
C PHE A 87 -6.55 39.82 12.60
N GLY A 88 -5.53 40.47 12.05
CA GLY A 88 -4.44 41.05 12.82
C GLY A 88 -3.70 39.97 13.59
N SER A 89 -3.51 40.17 14.90
CA SER A 89 -2.86 39.18 15.76
C SER A 89 -3.69 37.92 16.04
N PHE A 90 -4.94 37.83 15.56
CA PHE A 90 -5.79 36.65 15.75
C PHE A 90 -5.75 35.66 14.58
N GLU A 91 -4.93 35.93 13.55
CA GLU A 91 -4.68 34.99 12.47
C GLU A 91 -4.13 33.66 13.03
N GLY A 92 -4.82 32.56 12.76
CA GLY A 92 -4.51 31.21 13.23
C GLY A 92 -5.23 30.80 14.52
N GLU A 93 -5.95 31.70 15.20
CA GLU A 93 -6.65 31.37 16.45
C GLU A 93 -7.97 30.62 16.22
N LYS A 94 -8.42 29.86 17.21
CA LYS A 94 -9.72 29.15 17.15
C LYS A 94 -10.89 30.14 17.13
N TRP A 95 -11.96 29.83 16.39
CA TRP A 95 -13.17 30.66 16.22
C TRP A 95 -13.86 31.14 17.51
N HIS A 96 -13.52 30.59 18.69
CA HIS A 96 -14.14 30.91 19.98
C HIS A 96 -13.15 31.05 21.15
N ALA A 97 -11.88 31.39 20.90
CA ALA A 97 -10.96 31.68 22.00
C ALA A 97 -11.52 32.81 22.88
N THR A 98 -11.59 32.62 24.20
CA THR A 98 -11.99 33.68 25.15
C THR A 98 -10.83 34.63 25.36
N TRP A 99 -11.10 35.92 25.15
CA TRP A 99 -10.08 36.97 25.02
C TRP A 99 -9.80 37.63 26.36
N GLU A 100 -8.79 37.17 27.09
CA GLU A 100 -8.18 37.93 28.19
C GLU A 100 -6.83 38.48 27.74
N SER A 101 -6.78 39.77 27.38
CA SER A 101 -5.69 40.71 27.72
C SER A 101 -5.75 41.97 26.85
N SER A 102 -5.38 43.08 27.47
CA SER A 102 -5.52 44.46 27.00
C SER A 102 -4.40 44.94 26.06
N ILE A 103 -3.68 44.05 25.37
CA ILE A 103 -2.65 44.44 24.39
C ILE A 103 -2.65 43.46 23.21
N VAL A 104 -3.28 43.84 22.10
CA VAL A 104 -3.23 43.13 20.81
C VAL A 104 -2.25 43.88 19.89
N PRO A 105 -1.11 43.31 19.48
CA PRO A 105 -0.07 44.02 18.72
C PRO A 105 -0.52 44.54 17.34
N LYS A 106 -1.49 43.89 16.68
CA LYS A 106 -2.14 44.33 15.44
C LYS A 106 -3.65 44.12 15.51
N GLN A 107 -4.42 45.20 15.43
CA GLN A 107 -5.88 45.16 15.45
C GLN A 107 -6.43 44.51 14.16
N PRO A 108 -7.55 43.75 14.24
CA PRO A 108 -8.26 43.28 13.05
C PRO A 108 -8.69 44.43 12.14
N GLU A 109 -8.72 44.18 10.84
CA GLU A 109 -9.39 45.05 9.87
C GLU A 109 -10.83 45.32 10.33
N SER A 110 -11.28 46.58 10.24
CA SER A 110 -12.67 46.93 10.56
C SER A 110 -13.63 46.46 9.47
N GLU A 111 -14.89 46.20 9.81
CA GLU A 111 -15.90 45.85 8.80
C GLU A 111 -16.08 46.96 7.75
N ALA A 112 -15.91 48.22 8.14
CA ALA A 112 -15.96 49.37 7.24
C ALA A 112 -14.82 49.33 6.20
N SER A 113 -13.59 48.99 6.62
CA SER A 113 -12.44 48.82 5.73
C SER A 113 -12.68 47.69 4.72
N MET A 114 -13.12 46.52 5.20
CA MET A 114 -13.41 45.39 4.32
C MET A 114 -14.54 45.72 3.32
N ARG A 115 -15.56 46.47 3.77
CA ARG A 115 -16.64 46.97 2.90
C ARG A 115 -16.13 47.95 1.85
N GLN A 116 -15.18 48.83 2.20
CA GLN A 116 -14.55 49.73 1.23
C GLN A 116 -13.82 48.94 0.14
N ARG A 117 -13.07 47.88 0.50
CA ARG A 117 -12.41 47.01 -0.48
C ARG A 117 -13.42 46.29 -1.40
N ALA A 118 -14.50 45.78 -0.84
CA ALA A 118 -15.57 45.16 -1.62
C ALA A 118 -16.26 46.14 -2.59
N ASN A 119 -16.52 47.38 -2.15
CA ASN A 119 -17.07 48.45 -2.98
C ASN A 119 -16.10 48.86 -4.11
N ALA A 120 -14.80 48.94 -3.81
CA ALA A 120 -13.78 49.24 -4.81
C ALA A 120 -13.73 48.14 -5.88
N PHE A 121 -13.69 46.86 -5.49
CA PHE A 121 -13.76 45.76 -6.46
C PHE A 121 -15.04 45.82 -7.33
N LEU A 122 -16.19 46.09 -6.70
CA LEU A 122 -17.45 46.24 -7.40
C LEU A 122 -17.41 47.37 -8.43
N THR A 123 -16.89 48.54 -8.05
CA THR A 123 -16.84 49.75 -8.89
C THR A 123 -15.80 49.63 -10.01
N ASP A 124 -14.62 49.08 -9.71
CA ASP A 124 -13.47 49.11 -10.60
C ASP A 124 -13.47 47.94 -11.60
N TYR A 125 -14.12 46.81 -11.26
CA TYR A 125 -14.06 45.58 -12.06
C TYR A 125 -15.43 45.06 -12.48
N LEU A 126 -16.38 44.96 -11.54
CA LEU A 126 -17.64 44.25 -11.82
C LEU A 126 -18.70 45.12 -12.50
N LEU A 127 -18.87 46.38 -12.07
CA LEU A 127 -19.83 47.32 -12.67
C LEU A 127 -19.47 47.70 -14.11
N PRO A 128 -18.20 47.96 -14.48
CA PRO A 128 -17.83 48.23 -15.87
C PRO A 128 -18.26 47.09 -16.80
N LEU A 129 -17.98 45.84 -16.43
CA LEU A 129 -18.40 44.65 -17.21
C LEU A 129 -19.92 44.49 -17.31
N LEU A 130 -20.67 45.04 -16.37
CA LEU A 130 -22.13 44.93 -16.30
C LEU A 130 -22.83 46.03 -17.09
N LEU A 131 -22.22 47.22 -17.14
CA LEU A 131 -22.71 48.40 -17.85
C LEU A 131 -22.24 48.49 -19.31
N ASP A 132 -21.15 47.79 -19.65
CA ASP A 132 -20.66 47.64 -21.01
C ASP A 132 -21.53 46.60 -21.75
N VAL A 133 -22.67 47.07 -22.26
CA VAL A 133 -23.57 46.25 -23.08
C VAL A 133 -23.06 46.28 -24.50
N ASP A 134 -22.26 45.27 -24.86
CA ASP A 134 -21.82 45.07 -26.23
C ASP A 134 -23.03 44.98 -27.17
N GLU A 135 -23.03 45.76 -28.26
CA GLU A 135 -24.08 45.74 -29.31
C GLU A 135 -24.24 44.35 -29.96
N ALA A 136 -23.35 43.40 -29.64
CA ALA A 136 -23.30 42.02 -30.12
C ALA A 136 -24.21 41.02 -29.38
N GLY A 137 -24.77 41.37 -28.22
CA GLY A 137 -25.78 40.54 -27.53
C GLY A 137 -25.27 39.28 -26.80
N ASP A 138 -23.97 39.16 -26.53
CA ASP A 138 -23.41 38.01 -25.80
C ASP A 138 -23.61 38.11 -24.27
N GLU A 139 -24.11 37.03 -23.64
CA GLU A 139 -24.29 36.98 -22.18
C GLU A 139 -22.93 36.85 -21.46
N GLY A 140 -22.33 37.94 -21.01
CA GLY A 140 -21.11 37.88 -20.20
C GLY A 140 -21.27 37.00 -18.95
N VAL A 141 -20.37 36.03 -18.75
CA VAL A 141 -20.38 35.07 -17.62
C VAL A 141 -19.14 35.26 -16.75
N VAL A 142 -19.31 35.78 -15.54
CA VAL A 142 -18.20 36.18 -14.66
C VAL A 142 -18.14 35.29 -13.43
N ALA A 143 -16.94 34.82 -13.07
CA ALA A 143 -16.67 34.16 -11.79
C ALA A 143 -15.84 35.05 -10.86
N VAL A 144 -16.19 35.08 -9.58
CA VAL A 144 -15.42 35.77 -8.52
C VAL A 144 -15.13 34.76 -7.41
N VAL A 145 -13.87 34.39 -7.23
CA VAL A 145 -13.41 33.40 -6.25
C VAL A 145 -12.78 34.09 -5.04
N SER A 146 -13.39 33.95 -3.87
CA SER A 146 -12.94 34.65 -2.65
C SER A 146 -13.35 33.88 -1.37
N HIS A 147 -13.51 34.59 -0.26
CA HIS A 147 -13.61 34.07 1.10
C HIS A 147 -14.95 34.45 1.75
N GLY A 148 -15.32 33.77 2.82
CA GLY A 148 -16.69 33.81 3.34
C GLY A 148 -17.16 35.19 3.80
N LEU A 149 -16.35 35.94 4.56
CA LEU A 149 -16.78 37.26 5.06
C LEU A 149 -16.72 38.32 3.97
N LEU A 150 -15.69 38.28 3.13
CA LEU A 150 -15.60 39.21 2.00
C LEU A 150 -16.71 38.99 0.98
N LEU A 151 -17.01 37.74 0.59
CA LEU A 151 -18.11 37.46 -0.36
C LEU A 151 -19.46 37.93 0.18
N ARG A 152 -19.68 37.84 1.49
CA ARG A 152 -20.87 38.42 2.14
C ARG A 152 -20.88 39.95 2.03
N SER A 153 -19.75 40.60 2.25
CA SER A 153 -19.61 42.06 2.12
C SER A 153 -19.87 42.52 0.68
N LEU A 154 -19.25 41.83 -0.30
CA LEU A 154 -19.43 42.08 -1.72
C LEU A 154 -20.87 41.87 -2.17
N TRP A 155 -21.53 40.81 -1.69
CA TRP A 155 -22.93 40.56 -2.00
C TRP A 155 -23.85 41.68 -1.50
N ARG A 156 -23.63 42.19 -0.28
CA ARG A 156 -24.38 43.33 0.25
C ARG A 156 -24.12 44.62 -0.53
N ALA A 157 -22.89 44.85 -0.96
CA ALA A 157 -22.53 45.99 -1.80
C ALA A 157 -23.26 45.91 -3.15
N LEU A 158 -23.27 44.74 -3.78
CA LEU A 158 -23.96 44.52 -5.06
C LEU A 158 -25.48 44.72 -4.93
N LEU A 159 -26.10 44.18 -3.87
CA LEU A 159 -27.53 44.36 -3.62
C LEU A 159 -27.92 45.84 -3.45
N ALA A 160 -27.07 46.64 -2.81
CA ALA A 160 -27.31 48.08 -2.62
C ALA A 160 -27.27 48.88 -3.94
N CYS A 161 -26.76 48.31 -5.03
CA CYS A 161 -26.81 48.92 -6.35
C CYS A 161 -28.18 48.80 -7.02
N PHE A 162 -29.09 47.97 -6.51
CA PHE A 162 -30.42 47.76 -7.08
C PHE A 162 -31.52 48.35 -6.17
N PRO A 163 -32.62 48.86 -6.74
CA PRO A 163 -33.81 49.15 -5.95
C PRO A 163 -34.37 47.85 -5.34
N PRO A 164 -34.91 47.86 -4.10
CA PRO A 164 -35.35 46.65 -3.42
C PRO A 164 -36.38 45.79 -4.18
N GLY A 165 -37.23 46.40 -5.02
CA GLY A 165 -38.24 45.69 -5.82
C GLY A 165 -37.70 44.94 -7.05
N ASP A 166 -36.43 45.14 -7.39
CA ASP A 166 -35.80 44.62 -8.60
C ASP A 166 -34.85 43.45 -8.35
N VAL A 167 -34.66 43.09 -7.07
CA VAL A 167 -33.97 41.88 -6.65
C VAL A 167 -35.00 40.81 -6.38
N ARG A 168 -34.93 39.70 -7.12
CA ARG A 168 -35.84 38.57 -6.94
C ARG A 168 -35.05 37.27 -6.78
N ILE A 169 -35.59 36.38 -5.97
CA ILE A 169 -35.11 35.00 -5.84
C ILE A 169 -36.00 34.14 -6.73
N VAL A 170 -35.40 33.27 -7.56
CA VAL A 170 -36.12 32.44 -8.54
C VAL A 170 -35.89 30.96 -8.20
N GLY A 171 -36.94 30.14 -8.25
CA GLY A 171 -36.89 28.70 -7.91
C GLY A 171 -36.96 28.41 -6.40
N ASP A 172 -36.50 27.23 -5.98
CA ASP A 172 -36.52 26.73 -4.58
C ASP A 172 -35.43 27.38 -3.67
N ALA A 173 -34.92 28.56 -4.04
CA ALA A 173 -33.84 29.20 -3.31
C ALA A 173 -34.32 29.79 -1.96
N ASP A 174 -33.60 29.43 -0.89
CA ASP A 174 -33.91 29.71 0.52
C ASP A 174 -33.97 31.22 0.88
N ILE A 175 -34.73 31.57 1.91
CA ILE A 175 -34.93 32.94 2.47
C ILE A 175 -33.58 33.60 2.83
N ASN A 176 -32.55 32.78 3.07
CA ASN A 176 -31.19 33.20 3.40
C ASN A 176 -30.41 33.83 2.23
N ALA A 177 -30.99 33.97 1.02
CA ALA A 177 -30.32 34.54 -0.16
C ALA A 177 -29.77 35.96 0.05
N PHE A 178 -30.40 36.78 0.91
CA PHE A 178 -29.92 38.14 1.20
C PHE A 178 -28.75 38.16 2.21
N ASN A 179 -28.46 37.04 2.88
CA ASN A 179 -27.34 36.91 3.82
C ASN A 179 -26.77 35.47 3.84
N PRO A 180 -26.16 34.99 2.75
CA PRO A 180 -25.76 33.60 2.62
C PRO A 180 -24.66 33.22 3.61
N PHE A 181 -24.70 31.96 4.05
CA PHE A 181 -23.54 31.29 4.62
C PHE A 181 -22.79 30.57 3.50
N TRP A 182 -21.49 30.81 3.39
CA TRP A 182 -20.67 30.28 2.32
C TRP A 182 -20.02 28.97 2.72
N ALA A 183 -20.29 27.89 2.00
CA ALA A 183 -19.55 26.65 2.14
C ALA A 183 -18.31 26.62 1.26
N ASN A 184 -17.33 25.79 1.59
CA ASN A 184 -16.18 25.61 0.71
C ASN A 184 -16.60 25.10 -0.67
N THR A 185 -16.13 25.77 -1.74
CA THR A 185 -16.61 25.64 -3.13
C THR A 185 -18.11 25.82 -3.37
N GLY A 186 -18.87 26.20 -2.35
CA GLY A 186 -20.25 26.63 -2.53
C GLY A 186 -20.28 27.94 -3.29
N TYR A 187 -21.23 28.07 -4.21
CA TYR A 187 -21.36 29.24 -5.06
C TYR A 187 -22.76 29.85 -5.04
N LEU A 188 -22.84 31.16 -5.24
CA LEU A 188 -24.07 31.90 -5.52
C LEU A 188 -24.11 32.15 -7.03
N GLU A 189 -25.23 31.83 -7.64
CA GLU A 189 -25.48 32.05 -9.07
C GLU A 189 -26.50 33.17 -9.23
N VAL A 190 -26.12 34.21 -9.96
CA VAL A 190 -26.89 35.43 -10.12
C VAL A 190 -26.98 35.79 -11.59
N LEU A 191 -28.15 36.28 -11.99
CA LEU A 191 -28.42 36.76 -13.33
C LEU A 191 -28.88 38.21 -13.28
N VAL A 192 -28.13 39.11 -13.91
CA VAL A 192 -28.48 40.53 -14.04
C VAL A 192 -28.87 40.85 -15.47
N ARG A 193 -30.03 41.50 -15.64
CA ARG A 193 -30.63 41.84 -16.94
C ARG A 193 -31.20 43.25 -16.97
N PRO A 194 -31.14 43.97 -18.10
CA PRO A 194 -31.86 45.22 -18.29
C PRO A 194 -33.37 45.05 -18.10
N LYS A 195 -34.05 46.08 -17.60
CA LYS A 195 -35.52 46.10 -17.51
C LYS A 195 -36.14 46.48 -18.86
N LEU A 196 -37.28 45.87 -19.18
CA LEU A 196 -38.09 46.17 -20.37
C LEU A 196 -38.72 47.58 -20.35
N SER A 197 -38.83 48.20 -19.18
CA SER A 197 -39.34 49.57 -19.01
C SER A 197 -38.58 50.25 -17.86
N PRO A 198 -37.52 51.02 -18.14
CA PRO A 198 -36.77 51.70 -17.10
C PRO A 198 -37.61 52.84 -16.49
N SER A 199 -37.66 52.91 -15.16
CA SER A 199 -38.26 54.03 -14.44
C SER A 199 -37.43 55.30 -14.68
N VAL A 200 -38.08 56.35 -15.22
CA VAL A 200 -37.42 57.62 -15.58
C VAL A 200 -37.05 58.41 -14.33
N GLY A 201 -35.75 58.71 -14.19
CA GLY A 201 -35.20 59.94 -13.63
C GLY A 201 -35.61 60.35 -12.21
N ASP A 202 -34.91 59.81 -11.21
CA ASP A 202 -34.71 60.47 -9.92
C ASP A 202 -33.20 60.47 -9.61
N PRO A 203 -32.55 61.61 -9.34
CA PRO A 203 -31.12 61.69 -9.03
C PRO A 203 -30.68 60.93 -7.76
N GLU A 204 -31.61 60.42 -6.94
CA GLU A 204 -31.31 59.52 -5.80
C GLU A 204 -31.37 58.02 -6.14
N MET A 205 -31.53 57.64 -7.42
CA MET A 205 -31.68 56.23 -7.81
C MET A 205 -30.37 55.42 -7.67
N PRO A 206 -30.44 54.15 -7.20
CA PRO A 206 -29.30 53.25 -7.19
C PRO A 206 -28.64 53.07 -8.57
N VAL A 207 -27.32 52.83 -8.58
CA VAL A 207 -26.48 52.74 -9.79
C VAL A 207 -27.04 51.81 -10.88
N LEU A 208 -27.78 50.76 -10.50
CA LEU A 208 -28.37 49.77 -11.40
C LEU A 208 -29.91 49.84 -11.46
N ALA A 209 -30.51 51.01 -11.29
CA ALA A 209 -31.97 51.20 -11.35
C ALA A 209 -32.63 50.78 -12.69
N GLY A 210 -31.86 50.74 -13.79
CA GLY A 210 -32.29 50.23 -15.09
C GLY A 210 -32.23 48.70 -15.24
N TYR A 211 -31.76 47.97 -14.22
CA TYR A 211 -31.51 46.53 -14.27
C TYR A 211 -32.30 45.78 -13.19
N SER A 212 -32.51 44.50 -13.43
CA SER A 212 -33.09 43.55 -12.47
C SER A 212 -32.06 42.48 -12.14
N LEU A 213 -32.08 42.00 -10.90
CA LEU A 213 -31.22 40.94 -10.40
C LEU A 213 -32.08 39.72 -10.03
N GLN A 214 -31.69 38.56 -10.53
CA GLN A 214 -32.30 37.28 -10.20
C GLN A 214 -31.27 36.38 -9.53
N VAL A 215 -31.55 35.92 -8.31
CA VAL A 215 -30.75 34.88 -7.64
C VAL A 215 -31.27 33.52 -8.09
N LEU A 216 -30.43 32.74 -8.77
CA LEU A 216 -30.78 31.44 -9.35
C LEU A 216 -30.38 30.27 -8.44
N GLY A 217 -29.35 30.44 -7.61
CA GLY A 217 -28.90 29.42 -6.67
C GLY A 217 -28.06 30.02 -5.54
N VAL A 218 -28.26 29.53 -4.32
CA VAL A 218 -27.57 30.02 -3.11
C VAL A 218 -26.76 28.87 -2.50
N ASN A 219 -25.45 29.09 -2.37
CA ASN A 219 -24.53 28.11 -1.79
C ASN A 219 -24.67 26.72 -2.43
N SER A 220 -24.89 26.70 -3.75
CA SER A 220 -25.09 25.49 -4.53
C SER A 220 -23.88 24.57 -4.39
N ARG A 221 -24.15 23.28 -4.16
CA ARG A 221 -23.13 22.22 -4.01
C ARG A 221 -23.43 20.99 -4.85
N ALA A 222 -24.12 21.17 -5.97
CA ALA A 222 -24.48 20.07 -6.86
C ALA A 222 -23.23 19.27 -7.31
N HIS A 223 -22.10 19.94 -7.49
CA HIS A 223 -20.80 19.32 -7.79
C HIS A 223 -20.27 18.40 -6.69
N LEU A 224 -20.84 18.46 -5.48
CA LEU A 224 -20.45 17.67 -4.31
C LEU A 224 -21.46 16.56 -3.95
N ALA A 225 -22.49 16.32 -4.77
CA ALA A 225 -23.60 15.39 -4.42
C ALA A 225 -23.13 13.98 -4.00
N ASP A 226 -22.04 13.48 -4.58
CA ASP A 226 -21.44 12.17 -4.23
C ASP A 226 -20.12 12.30 -3.46
N LEU A 227 -19.72 13.52 -3.11
CA LEU A 227 -18.49 13.80 -2.35
C LEU A 227 -18.81 13.81 -0.86
N GLN A 228 -19.08 12.64 -0.28
CA GLN A 228 -19.33 12.52 1.16
C GLN A 228 -18.03 12.56 1.96
N ARG A 229 -18.00 13.34 3.04
CA ARG A 229 -17.13 13.04 4.18
C ARG A 229 -17.65 11.72 4.75
N LYS A 230 -16.87 10.62 4.67
CA LYS A 230 -17.27 9.34 5.28
C LYS A 230 -17.42 9.52 6.80
N MET A 231 -18.64 9.79 7.25
CA MET A 231 -19.14 9.47 8.58
C MET A 231 -20.15 8.34 8.40
N GLU A 232 -19.70 7.10 8.52
CA GLU A 232 -20.60 5.95 8.42
C GLU A 232 -21.35 5.78 9.75
N SER A 233 -22.63 6.17 9.75
CA SER A 233 -23.64 5.67 10.70
C SER A 233 -24.42 4.55 10.02
N ILE A 234 -24.39 3.36 10.62
CA ILE A 234 -25.03 2.14 10.13
C ILE A 234 -26.48 2.11 10.61
N VAL A 235 -27.45 2.10 9.69
CA VAL A 235 -28.77 1.52 9.94
C VAL A 235 -29.21 0.70 8.72
N SER A 236 -29.23 -0.62 8.94
CA SER A 236 -30.11 -1.65 8.38
C SER A 236 -30.45 -1.64 6.87
N LEU A 237 -29.98 -2.67 6.16
CA LEU A 237 -30.90 -3.64 5.55
C LEU A 237 -30.24 -5.02 5.40
N LEU A 238 -31.03 -6.04 5.72
CA LEU A 238 -30.70 -7.44 5.92
C LEU A 238 -31.03 -8.25 4.64
N LEU A 239 -30.31 -9.38 4.47
CA LEU A 239 -30.62 -10.60 3.69
C LEU A 239 -30.25 -10.64 2.20
N LEU A 240 -29.18 -11.39 1.85
CA LEU A 240 -29.19 -12.58 0.96
C LEU A 240 -27.77 -13.18 0.77
N SER A 241 -27.63 -14.48 1.13
CA SER A 241 -26.67 -15.55 0.74
C SER A 241 -25.15 -15.31 0.54
N PRO A 242 -24.28 -16.28 0.91
CA PRO A 242 -22.82 -16.15 0.84
C PRO A 242 -22.33 -16.43 -0.59
N ALA A 243 -22.23 -15.40 -1.41
CA ALA A 243 -21.33 -15.42 -2.55
C ALA A 243 -19.98 -14.86 -2.09
N LEU A 244 -18.92 -15.64 -2.33
CA LEU A 244 -17.53 -15.27 -2.14
C LEU A 244 -17.30 -13.78 -2.41
N ALA A 245 -16.78 -13.06 -1.43
CA ALA A 245 -16.24 -11.72 -1.61
C ALA A 245 -15.06 -11.81 -2.59
N ALA A 246 -15.34 -11.73 -3.89
CA ALA A 246 -14.37 -11.30 -4.87
C ALA A 246 -13.97 -9.88 -4.45
N GLY A 247 -12.78 -9.73 -3.87
CA GLY A 247 -12.23 -8.42 -3.54
C GLY A 247 -12.32 -7.53 -4.77
N SER A 248 -12.82 -6.30 -4.60
CA SER A 248 -12.84 -5.29 -5.65
C SER A 248 -11.42 -5.17 -6.24
N LEU A 249 -11.26 -5.55 -7.51
CA LEU A 249 -10.04 -5.32 -8.25
C LEU A 249 -9.75 -3.82 -8.22
N HIS A 250 -8.67 -3.41 -7.56
CA HIS A 250 -8.26 -2.01 -7.55
C HIS A 250 -7.64 -1.68 -8.92
N PRO A 251 -7.89 -0.48 -9.47
CA PRO A 251 -7.28 -0.08 -10.73
C PRO A 251 -5.75 -0.03 -10.55
N ARG A 252 -5.03 -0.65 -11.49
CA ARG A 252 -3.58 -0.53 -11.63
C ARG A 252 -3.23 0.39 -12.79
N ILE A 253 -2.05 1.00 -12.76
CA ILE A 253 -1.50 1.69 -13.92
C ILE A 253 -1.20 0.67 -15.03
N ASP A 254 -1.67 0.92 -16.25
CA ASP A 254 -1.33 0.10 -17.42
C ASP A 254 -0.55 0.96 -18.43
N ASN A 255 0.70 1.26 -18.08
CA ASN A 255 1.62 2.01 -18.93
C ASN A 255 2.50 1.10 -19.81
N GLY A 256 2.19 -0.20 -19.88
CA GLY A 256 2.97 -1.19 -20.65
C GLY A 256 4.30 -1.61 -20.02
N LEU A 257 4.73 -0.98 -18.93
CA LEU A 257 6.02 -1.25 -18.27
C LEU A 257 5.88 -2.30 -17.15
N ALA A 258 7.04 -2.76 -16.65
CA ALA A 258 7.15 -3.68 -15.51
C ALA A 258 6.24 -4.92 -15.61
N LYS A 259 6.05 -5.49 -16.80
CA LYS A 259 5.26 -6.73 -16.98
C LYS A 259 5.87 -7.91 -16.19
N THR A 260 7.16 -7.85 -15.91
CA THR A 260 7.90 -8.59 -14.88
C THR A 260 8.62 -7.58 -13.98
N PRO A 261 9.10 -7.97 -12.78
CA PRO A 261 9.85 -7.07 -11.90
C PRO A 261 11.06 -6.49 -12.62
N GLN A 262 11.36 -5.20 -12.41
CA GLN A 262 12.52 -4.58 -13.03
C GLN A 262 13.83 -5.16 -12.48
N MET A 263 14.85 -5.23 -13.33
CA MET A 263 16.18 -5.69 -12.98
C MET A 263 17.21 -4.66 -13.39
N GLY A 264 18.19 -4.39 -12.53
CA GLY A 264 19.13 -3.31 -12.78
C GLY A 264 20.24 -3.20 -11.75
N TRP A 265 20.79 -1.99 -11.65
CA TRP A 265 21.86 -1.60 -10.74
C TRP A 265 21.58 -0.18 -10.22
N ASN A 266 21.90 0.04 -8.95
CA ASN A 266 21.78 1.34 -8.30
C ASN A 266 23.05 1.64 -7.49
N SER A 267 23.52 2.89 -7.53
CA SER A 267 24.78 3.30 -6.91
C SER A 267 24.77 3.34 -5.37
N TYR A 268 23.60 3.42 -4.72
CA TYR A 268 23.47 3.83 -3.32
C TYR A 268 24.14 2.88 -2.32
N ASN A 269 23.86 1.58 -2.37
CA ASN A 269 24.31 0.65 -1.31
C ASN A 269 25.84 0.63 -1.11
N TYR A 270 26.61 0.76 -2.20
CA TYR A 270 28.07 0.75 -2.13
C TYR A 270 28.69 2.15 -2.08
N TYR A 271 28.14 3.12 -2.83
CA TYR A 271 28.74 4.45 -2.99
C TYR A 271 28.05 5.55 -2.17
N SER A 272 26.94 5.24 -1.49
CA SER A 272 26.09 6.21 -0.78
C SER A 272 25.71 7.40 -1.68
N CYS A 273 25.61 8.61 -1.13
CA CYS A 273 25.39 9.84 -1.91
C CYS A 273 26.68 10.44 -2.52
N SER A 274 27.65 9.61 -2.88
CA SER A 274 28.92 10.05 -3.50
C SER A 274 29.18 9.45 -4.90
N PRO A 275 28.18 9.35 -5.81
CA PRO A 275 28.43 8.86 -7.17
C PRO A 275 29.20 9.90 -8.00
N ASN A 276 29.86 9.44 -9.06
CA ASN A 276 30.41 10.31 -10.11
C ASN A 276 30.34 9.62 -11.47
N GLU A 277 30.55 10.39 -12.54
CA GLU A 277 30.42 9.90 -13.92
C GLU A 277 31.29 8.67 -14.21
N ALA A 278 32.52 8.62 -13.71
CA ALA A 278 33.41 7.48 -13.93
C ALA A 278 32.88 6.19 -13.29
N ILE A 279 32.39 6.29 -12.05
CA ILE A 279 31.77 5.16 -11.31
C ILE A 279 30.55 4.63 -12.06
N ILE A 280 29.66 5.50 -12.54
CA ILE A 280 28.46 5.08 -13.25
C ILE A 280 28.84 4.40 -14.57
N ARG A 281 29.76 5.01 -15.34
CA ARG A 281 30.21 4.45 -16.62
C ARG A 281 30.90 3.09 -16.46
N SER A 282 31.74 2.91 -15.44
CA SER A 282 32.48 1.67 -15.20
C SER A 282 31.55 0.52 -14.79
N ASN A 283 30.59 0.78 -13.90
CA ASN A 283 29.61 -0.21 -13.47
C ASN A 283 28.61 -0.56 -14.58
N ALA A 284 28.15 0.43 -15.36
CA ALA A 284 27.32 0.20 -16.53
C ALA A 284 28.03 -0.68 -17.57
N LYS A 285 29.30 -0.39 -17.87
CA LYS A 285 30.10 -1.23 -18.76
C LYS A 285 30.30 -2.65 -18.19
N ALA A 286 30.48 -2.78 -16.87
CA ALA A 286 30.61 -4.08 -16.22
C ALA A 286 29.32 -4.92 -16.31
N LEU A 287 28.12 -4.32 -16.28
CA LEU A 287 26.87 -5.05 -16.52
C LEU A 287 26.90 -5.77 -17.87
N VAL A 288 27.42 -5.12 -18.91
CA VAL A 288 27.56 -5.70 -20.25
C VAL A 288 28.70 -6.73 -20.27
N ASP A 289 29.90 -6.33 -19.86
CA ASP A 289 31.10 -7.17 -19.95
C ASP A 289 30.99 -8.48 -19.13
N LEU A 290 30.27 -8.46 -18.01
CA LEU A 290 30.04 -9.63 -17.15
C LEU A 290 28.82 -10.47 -17.60
N GLY A 291 28.09 -10.04 -18.64
CA GLY A 291 26.90 -10.70 -19.17
C GLY A 291 25.67 -10.59 -18.27
N LEU A 292 25.60 -9.61 -17.37
CA LEU A 292 24.43 -9.36 -16.53
C LEU A 292 23.32 -8.66 -17.32
N ALA A 293 23.67 -7.76 -18.24
CA ALA A 293 22.70 -7.07 -19.10
C ALA A 293 21.88 -8.07 -19.94
N GLU A 294 22.52 -9.12 -20.47
CA GLU A 294 21.86 -10.21 -21.22
C GLU A 294 20.87 -11.02 -20.37
N LEU A 295 21.06 -11.05 -19.06
CA LEU A 295 20.17 -11.71 -18.11
C LEU A 295 19.01 -10.81 -17.65
N GLY A 296 18.99 -9.55 -18.06
CA GLY A 296 17.90 -8.61 -17.80
C GLY A 296 18.27 -7.41 -16.93
N TYR A 297 19.47 -7.38 -16.30
CA TYR A 297 19.91 -6.25 -15.47
C TYR A 297 20.23 -5.02 -16.34
N ARG A 298 19.20 -4.23 -16.67
CA ARG A 298 19.29 -3.18 -17.69
C ARG A 298 19.11 -1.76 -17.15
N TYR A 299 18.36 -1.56 -16.07
CA TYR A 299 18.22 -0.23 -15.48
C TYR A 299 19.47 0.17 -14.71
N VAL A 300 20.05 1.34 -15.00
CA VAL A 300 21.20 1.90 -14.28
C VAL A 300 20.78 3.22 -13.66
N THR A 301 20.61 3.22 -12.33
CA THR A 301 20.16 4.40 -11.59
C THR A 301 21.31 5.06 -10.84
N THR A 302 21.58 6.31 -11.17
CA THR A 302 22.41 7.19 -10.32
C THR A 302 21.52 7.69 -9.17
N ASP A 303 21.78 7.20 -7.96
CA ASP A 303 21.04 7.59 -6.75
C ASP A 303 21.49 8.95 -6.21
N CYS A 304 21.12 9.31 -4.97
CA CYS A 304 21.41 10.61 -4.35
C CYS A 304 22.86 11.11 -4.55
N GLY A 305 23.05 12.44 -4.46
CA GLY A 305 24.35 13.08 -4.60
C GLY A 305 24.73 13.50 -6.04
N TRP A 306 23.89 13.20 -7.03
CA TRP A 306 24.13 13.58 -8.42
C TRP A 306 23.84 15.05 -8.76
N SER A 307 22.86 15.63 -8.06
CA SER A 307 22.33 16.99 -8.27
C SER A 307 23.09 18.03 -7.44
N VAL A 308 22.54 19.24 -7.34
CA VAL A 308 23.07 20.35 -6.52
C VAL A 308 21.96 20.90 -5.60
N ALA A 309 22.35 21.70 -4.60
CA ALA A 309 21.46 22.39 -3.67
C ALA A 309 20.39 23.23 -4.39
N ASP A 310 20.84 24.09 -5.31
CA ASP A 310 19.97 25.08 -5.95
C ASP A 310 19.56 24.67 -7.36
N ARG A 311 18.28 24.92 -7.68
CA ARG A 311 17.77 24.83 -9.06
C ARG A 311 18.42 25.90 -9.93
N LEU A 312 18.43 25.68 -11.25
CA LEU A 312 18.79 26.73 -12.20
C LEU A 312 17.81 27.92 -12.11
N PRO A 313 18.19 29.13 -12.59
CA PRO A 313 17.31 30.31 -12.53
C PRO A 313 15.94 30.14 -13.18
N ASN A 314 15.79 29.19 -14.13
CA ASN A 314 14.53 28.85 -14.78
C ASN A 314 13.71 27.80 -14.00
N GLY A 315 14.17 27.36 -12.82
CA GLY A 315 13.52 26.38 -11.95
C GLY A 315 13.87 24.91 -12.24
N THR A 316 14.61 24.58 -13.31
CA THR A 316 14.92 23.18 -13.64
C THR A 316 15.98 22.60 -12.73
N LEU A 317 15.89 21.30 -12.44
CA LEU A 317 16.98 20.55 -11.83
C LEU A 317 18.24 20.57 -12.71
N THR A 318 19.40 20.49 -12.08
CA THR A 318 20.69 20.33 -12.75
C THR A 318 21.60 19.40 -11.95
N TRP A 319 22.63 18.88 -12.62
CA TRP A 319 23.62 17.98 -12.03
C TRP A 319 24.83 18.73 -11.48
N ASN A 320 25.60 18.09 -10.61
CA ASN A 320 26.91 18.58 -10.19
C ASN A 320 27.92 18.43 -11.34
N ALA A 321 28.27 19.54 -12.00
CA ALA A 321 29.17 19.54 -13.16
C ALA A 321 30.62 19.09 -12.85
N THR A 322 31.03 19.11 -11.58
CA THR A 322 32.35 18.57 -11.17
C THR A 322 32.32 17.04 -11.13
N LEU A 323 31.22 16.45 -10.62
CA LEU A 323 31.07 15.00 -10.53
C LEU A 323 30.60 14.38 -11.87
N PHE A 324 29.84 15.13 -12.65
CA PHE A 324 29.26 14.72 -13.94
C PHE A 324 29.57 15.76 -15.03
N PRO A 325 30.83 15.87 -15.47
CA PRO A 325 31.27 16.90 -16.41
C PRO A 325 30.62 16.80 -17.79
N SER A 326 30.20 15.61 -18.23
CA SER A 326 29.48 15.44 -19.50
C SER A 326 27.98 15.70 -19.37
N GLY A 327 27.45 15.66 -18.14
CA GLY A 327 26.05 15.86 -17.82
C GLY A 327 25.14 14.65 -18.07
N PHE A 328 23.92 14.75 -17.53
CA PHE A 328 22.95 13.67 -17.52
C PHE A 328 22.40 13.30 -18.92
N PRO A 329 22.20 14.23 -19.87
CA PRO A 329 21.88 13.84 -21.25
C PRO A 329 22.94 12.95 -21.90
N ALA A 330 24.22 13.28 -21.71
CA ALA A 330 25.32 12.48 -22.25
C ALA A 330 25.43 11.12 -21.55
N MET A 331 25.14 11.06 -20.25
CA MET A 331 25.06 9.79 -19.51
C MET A 331 23.93 8.91 -20.05
N GLY A 332 22.73 9.46 -20.26
CA GLY A 332 21.59 8.75 -20.85
C GLY A 332 21.96 8.14 -22.21
N ASN A 333 22.53 8.95 -23.11
CA ASN A 333 23.00 8.47 -24.42
C ASN A 333 24.03 7.33 -24.30
N TYR A 334 25.02 7.47 -23.42
CA TYR A 334 26.03 6.43 -23.20
C TYR A 334 25.40 5.11 -22.72
N LEU A 335 24.44 5.17 -21.79
CA LEU A 335 23.73 3.98 -21.31
C LEU A 335 22.90 3.34 -22.43
N HIS A 336 22.23 4.13 -23.26
CA HIS A 336 21.46 3.65 -24.41
C HIS A 336 22.35 3.01 -25.48
N GLU A 337 23.54 3.57 -25.75
CA GLU A 337 24.53 2.98 -26.66
C GLU A 337 25.03 1.60 -26.19
N LEU A 338 25.05 1.36 -24.87
CA LEU A 338 25.33 0.04 -24.29
C LEU A 338 24.12 -0.91 -24.29
N GLY A 339 22.95 -0.47 -24.75
CA GLY A 339 21.69 -1.22 -24.68
C GLY A 339 21.08 -1.27 -23.27
N LEU A 340 21.55 -0.42 -22.35
CA LEU A 340 21.03 -0.26 -20.99
C LEU A 340 19.93 0.82 -20.96
N LEU A 341 19.29 0.97 -19.81
CA LEU A 341 18.20 1.92 -19.55
C LEU A 341 18.63 2.90 -18.47
N PHE A 342 18.31 4.18 -18.67
CA PHE A 342 18.76 5.26 -17.81
C PHE A 342 17.79 5.51 -16.66
N GLY A 343 18.23 5.30 -15.43
CA GLY A 343 17.47 5.62 -14.22
C GLY A 343 17.93 6.92 -13.56
N VAL A 344 16.97 7.70 -13.09
CA VAL A 344 17.20 8.90 -12.28
C VAL A 344 16.58 8.77 -10.89
N TYR A 345 17.12 9.51 -9.93
CA TYR A 345 16.63 9.61 -8.57
C TYR A 345 16.08 11.02 -8.30
N GLY A 346 14.90 11.08 -7.68
CA GLY A 346 14.29 12.31 -7.18
C GLY A 346 13.58 12.05 -5.86
N ASP A 347 12.98 13.10 -5.29
CA ASP A 347 12.30 13.04 -4.00
C ASP A 347 10.97 13.78 -4.04
N SER A 348 9.95 13.19 -3.42
CA SER A 348 8.62 13.77 -3.23
C SER A 348 8.54 14.81 -2.11
N GLY A 349 9.68 15.27 -1.58
CA GLY A 349 9.82 16.43 -0.71
C GLY A 349 10.61 17.58 -1.33
N ILE A 350 10.88 18.61 -0.52
CA ILE A 350 11.58 19.83 -0.97
C ILE A 350 13.08 19.63 -1.18
N LYS A 351 13.63 18.55 -0.61
CA LYS A 351 15.03 18.15 -0.71
C LYS A 351 15.13 16.64 -0.86
N MET A 352 16.24 16.19 -1.45
CA MET A 352 16.58 14.78 -1.55
C MET A 352 17.12 14.23 -0.24
N CYS A 353 16.87 12.95 0.06
CA CYS A 353 17.41 12.28 1.23
C CYS A 353 18.93 12.41 1.36
N GLY A 354 19.41 12.65 2.59
CA GLY A 354 20.85 12.60 2.93
C GLY A 354 21.72 13.70 2.33
N THR A 355 21.13 14.65 1.61
CA THR A 355 21.82 15.81 1.01
C THR A 355 20.97 17.08 1.24
N ASP A 356 21.50 18.25 0.91
CA ASP A 356 20.73 19.49 0.84
C ASP A 356 20.20 19.79 -0.57
N HIS A 357 20.30 18.82 -1.48
CA HIS A 357 19.96 18.97 -2.90
C HIS A 357 18.46 19.11 -3.12
N ALA A 358 18.07 19.90 -4.13
CA ALA A 358 16.67 20.18 -4.44
C ALA A 358 15.86 18.89 -4.73
N GLY A 359 14.74 18.71 -4.03
CA GLY A 359 13.72 17.69 -4.31
C GLY A 359 12.65 18.23 -5.26
N SER A 360 11.69 17.40 -5.64
CA SER A 360 10.72 17.69 -6.71
C SER A 360 9.35 18.14 -6.22
N LEU A 361 9.12 18.25 -4.91
CA LEU A 361 7.84 18.72 -4.38
C LEU A 361 7.52 20.13 -4.91
N SER A 362 6.34 20.29 -5.51
CA SER A 362 5.87 21.51 -6.21
C SER A 362 6.58 21.84 -7.54
N HIS A 363 7.43 20.94 -8.04
CA HIS A 363 8.14 21.06 -9.33
C HIS A 363 7.94 19.83 -10.22
N GLU A 364 6.98 18.97 -9.90
CA GLU A 364 6.84 17.63 -10.49
C GLU A 364 6.67 17.66 -12.01
N GLU A 365 5.88 18.60 -12.54
CA GLU A 365 5.68 18.76 -14.00
C GLU A 365 6.96 19.17 -14.73
N GLN A 366 7.70 20.10 -14.14
CA GLN A 366 8.96 20.61 -14.69
C GLN A 366 10.06 19.54 -14.64
N ASP A 367 10.14 18.81 -13.53
CA ASP A 367 11.15 17.80 -13.30
C ASP A 367 10.87 16.55 -14.15
N ALA A 368 9.61 16.11 -14.28
CA ALA A 368 9.24 15.05 -15.20
C ALA A 368 9.66 15.37 -16.64
N LYS A 369 9.44 16.62 -17.09
CA LYS A 369 9.88 17.08 -18.42
C LYS A 369 11.40 17.05 -18.54
N THR A 370 12.11 17.54 -17.52
CA THR A 370 13.58 17.54 -17.47
C THR A 370 14.14 16.12 -17.57
N PHE A 371 13.58 15.17 -16.82
CA PHE A 371 13.99 13.76 -16.87
C PHE A 371 13.72 13.14 -18.25
N ALA A 372 12.58 13.44 -18.87
CA ALA A 372 12.28 12.97 -20.22
C ALA A 372 13.23 13.55 -21.27
N GLU A 373 13.60 14.83 -21.17
CA GLU A 373 14.58 15.50 -22.03
C GLU A 373 15.99 14.90 -21.90
N TRP A 374 16.36 14.45 -20.70
CA TRP A 374 17.62 13.70 -20.49
C TRP A 374 17.57 12.26 -20.98
N GLY A 375 16.40 11.78 -21.42
CA GLY A 375 16.20 10.42 -21.89
C GLY A 375 16.03 9.38 -20.77
N ALA A 376 15.58 9.77 -19.57
CA ALA A 376 15.34 8.80 -18.49
C ALA A 376 14.30 7.74 -18.88
N ASP A 377 14.53 6.49 -18.50
CA ASP A 377 13.63 5.34 -18.67
C ASP A 377 13.00 4.90 -17.35
N SER A 378 13.54 5.35 -16.21
CA SER A 378 12.97 5.09 -14.89
C SER A 378 13.25 6.21 -13.90
N LEU A 379 12.35 6.38 -12.93
CA LEU A 379 12.48 7.30 -11.80
C LEU A 379 12.30 6.53 -10.49
N LYS A 380 13.32 6.54 -9.63
CA LYS A 380 13.17 6.26 -8.19
C LYS A 380 12.77 7.56 -7.49
N TYR A 381 11.64 7.55 -6.80
CA TYR A 381 11.07 8.75 -6.19
C TYR A 381 10.87 8.57 -4.70
N ASP A 382 11.72 9.23 -3.91
CA ASP A 382 11.86 9.08 -2.47
C ASP A 382 10.87 9.94 -1.68
N ASN A 383 10.96 9.94 -0.35
CA ASN A 383 9.97 10.57 0.54
C ASN A 383 10.55 11.48 1.65
N CYS A 384 11.81 11.87 1.56
CA CYS A 384 12.44 12.74 2.55
C CYS A 384 11.90 14.18 2.46
N TYR A 385 12.06 14.98 3.52
CA TYR A 385 11.72 16.42 3.52
C TYR A 385 10.32 16.73 2.97
N SER A 386 9.34 15.88 3.27
CA SER A 386 8.05 15.86 2.57
C SER A 386 6.86 16.29 3.41
N ASP A 387 7.09 16.51 4.71
CA ASP A 387 6.04 16.87 5.67
C ASP A 387 6.29 18.24 6.29
N ALA A 388 5.51 19.22 5.83
CA ALA A 388 5.59 20.60 6.32
C ALA A 388 5.26 20.73 7.81
N ALA A 389 4.36 19.89 8.34
CA ALA A 389 3.91 19.98 9.73
C ALA A 389 5.01 19.62 10.73
N THR A 390 5.99 18.82 10.30
CA THR A 390 7.16 18.44 11.08
C THR A 390 8.43 19.20 10.65
N ASN A 391 8.25 20.34 9.96
CA ASN A 391 9.33 21.20 9.48
C ASN A 391 10.26 20.53 8.47
N TYR A 392 9.70 19.70 7.58
CA TYR A 392 10.41 18.99 6.53
C TYR A 392 11.67 18.27 7.06
N PRO A 393 11.53 17.28 7.94
CA PRO A 393 12.69 16.53 8.43
C PRO A 393 13.27 15.69 7.29
N ASN A 394 14.56 15.33 7.38
CA ASN A 394 15.18 14.42 6.41
C ASN A 394 14.33 13.15 6.28
N VAL A 395 14.05 12.45 7.38
CA VAL A 395 13.19 11.26 7.34
C VAL A 395 12.03 11.43 8.32
N ASN A 396 10.81 11.16 7.87
CA ASN A 396 9.63 11.08 8.73
C ASN A 396 8.85 9.79 8.49
N TYR A 397 8.91 8.87 9.46
CA TYR A 397 8.14 7.62 9.41
C TYR A 397 6.73 7.75 9.99
N GLU A 398 6.39 8.90 10.56
CA GLU A 398 5.07 9.22 11.10
C GLU A 398 4.60 10.57 10.56
N PRO A 399 4.48 10.74 9.23
CA PRO A 399 4.12 12.03 8.67
C PRO A 399 2.66 12.37 8.97
N SER A 400 2.39 13.67 9.05
CA SER A 400 1.08 14.23 9.36
C SER A 400 0.00 13.91 8.33
N THR A 401 0.42 13.53 7.11
CA THR A 401 -0.45 13.20 5.98
C THR A 401 0.09 12.04 5.16
N SER A 402 -0.82 11.30 4.51
CA SER A 402 -0.48 10.18 3.61
C SER A 402 0.47 10.64 2.50
N PRO A 403 1.47 9.83 2.06
CA PRO A 403 2.35 10.18 0.95
C PRO A 403 1.62 10.17 -0.40
N ARG A 404 0.55 9.38 -0.52
CA ARG A 404 -0.16 9.08 -1.78
C ARG A 404 -0.39 10.31 -2.69
N PRO A 405 -0.92 11.46 -2.23
CA PRO A 405 -1.21 12.59 -3.10
C PRO A 405 0.03 13.14 -3.81
N ARG A 406 1.20 13.17 -3.15
CA ARG A 406 2.45 13.66 -3.74
C ARG A 406 2.94 12.73 -4.85
N TYR A 407 2.79 11.42 -4.66
CA TYR A 407 3.09 10.42 -5.69
C TYR A 407 2.10 10.47 -6.87
N GLU A 408 0.83 10.80 -6.64
CA GLU A 408 -0.17 10.94 -7.69
C GLU A 408 0.13 12.13 -8.62
N ILE A 409 0.64 13.24 -8.06
CA ILE A 409 1.08 14.41 -8.85
C ILE A 409 2.25 14.02 -9.77
N MET A 410 3.29 13.37 -9.23
CA MET A 410 4.43 12.93 -10.06
C MET A 410 4.02 11.88 -11.10
N SER A 411 3.18 10.90 -10.73
CA SER A 411 2.63 9.92 -11.67
C SER A 411 1.93 10.60 -12.86
N SER A 412 1.09 11.61 -12.57
CA SER A 412 0.40 12.40 -13.58
C SER A 412 1.37 13.22 -14.45
N ALA A 413 2.43 13.77 -13.86
CA ALA A 413 3.47 14.49 -14.59
C ALA A 413 4.23 13.56 -15.56
N LEU A 414 4.63 12.38 -15.12
CA LEU A 414 5.29 11.37 -15.96
C LEU A 414 4.39 10.89 -17.10
N ALA A 415 3.08 10.77 -16.87
CA ALA A 415 2.14 10.38 -17.92
C ALA A 415 2.03 11.42 -19.07
N ARG A 416 2.37 12.69 -18.81
CA ARG A 416 2.26 13.79 -19.79
C ARG A 416 3.49 14.00 -20.67
N VAL A 417 4.67 13.48 -20.30
CA VAL A 417 5.93 13.81 -20.99
C VAL A 417 6.20 13.00 -22.25
N GLY A 418 5.22 12.25 -22.76
CA GLY A 418 5.29 11.54 -24.05
C GLY A 418 6.35 10.42 -24.13
N ARG A 419 7.08 10.17 -23.04
CA ARG A 419 8.10 9.12 -22.90
C ARG A 419 7.69 8.18 -21.77
N PRO A 420 7.62 6.85 -22.00
CA PRO A 420 7.39 5.89 -20.92
C PRO A 420 8.54 5.91 -19.91
N ILE A 421 8.23 6.17 -18.65
CA ILE A 421 9.18 6.16 -17.53
C ILE A 421 8.65 5.20 -16.47
N LEU A 422 9.45 4.18 -16.11
CA LEU A 422 9.11 3.24 -15.04
C LEU A 422 9.16 3.98 -13.69
N PHE A 423 8.04 4.02 -12.98
CA PHE A 423 7.93 4.78 -11.74
C PHE A 423 8.06 3.90 -10.50
N GLN A 424 9.12 4.10 -9.73
CA GLN A 424 9.45 3.37 -8.50
C GLN A 424 9.16 4.25 -7.29
N ILE A 425 8.10 3.92 -6.56
CA ILE A 425 7.63 4.63 -5.37
C ILE A 425 8.49 4.23 -4.16
N CYS A 426 9.08 5.19 -3.46
CA CYS A 426 9.98 4.95 -2.34
C CYS A 426 9.55 5.74 -1.11
N GLU A 427 8.39 5.39 -0.52
CA GLU A 427 7.91 6.00 0.74
C GLU A 427 8.05 5.09 1.96
N TRP A 428 8.70 3.94 1.77
CA TRP A 428 9.11 3.03 2.83
C TRP A 428 7.99 2.23 3.49
N GLY A 429 6.84 2.02 2.84
CA GLY A 429 5.73 1.24 3.40
C GLY A 429 4.81 2.03 4.35
N ILE A 430 5.02 3.34 4.43
CA ILE A 430 4.19 4.29 5.13
C ILE A 430 2.79 4.34 4.46
N ASP A 431 1.75 4.27 5.28
CA ASP A 431 0.35 4.21 4.81
C ASP A 431 0.02 2.99 3.92
N PHE A 432 0.76 1.90 4.10
CA PHE A 432 0.57 0.62 3.39
C PHE A 432 0.33 0.77 1.86
N PRO A 433 1.39 1.06 1.09
CA PRO A 433 1.31 1.46 -0.32
C PRO A 433 0.69 0.43 -1.24
N ALA A 434 0.71 -0.85 -0.87
CA ALA A 434 0.05 -1.91 -1.63
C ALA A 434 -1.44 -1.63 -1.94
N LEU A 435 -2.12 -0.79 -1.14
CA LEU A 435 -3.51 -0.39 -1.40
C LEU A 435 -3.68 0.76 -2.40
N TRP A 436 -2.65 1.56 -2.69
CA TRP A 436 -2.78 2.77 -3.50
C TRP A 436 -1.69 2.96 -4.57
N ALA A 437 -0.46 2.53 -4.31
CA ALA A 437 0.67 2.63 -5.22
C ALA A 437 0.47 1.91 -6.57
N PRO A 438 -0.21 0.75 -6.65
CA PRO A 438 -0.44 0.09 -7.93
C PRO A 438 -1.17 0.96 -8.97
N ALA A 439 -1.99 1.91 -8.53
CA ALA A 439 -2.70 2.83 -9.42
C ALA A 439 -1.80 3.95 -9.98
N LEU A 440 -0.64 4.17 -9.37
CA LEU A 440 0.21 5.34 -9.60
C LEU A 440 1.56 4.97 -10.20
N GLY A 441 2.16 3.85 -9.78
CA GLY A 441 3.51 3.44 -10.17
C GLY A 441 3.65 1.96 -10.42
N ASN A 442 4.85 1.55 -10.81
CA ASN A 442 5.17 0.19 -11.23
C ASN A 442 5.73 -0.69 -10.09
N SER A 443 6.37 -0.07 -9.09
CA SER A 443 6.79 -0.73 -7.86
C SER A 443 6.71 0.21 -6.67
N TRP A 444 6.64 -0.33 -5.45
CA TRP A 444 6.64 0.45 -4.21
C TRP A 444 7.46 -0.21 -3.12
N ARG A 445 8.34 0.55 -2.46
CA ARG A 445 9.11 0.09 -1.30
C ARG A 445 8.16 -0.30 -0.17
N ILE A 446 8.28 -1.53 0.33
CA ILE A 446 7.37 -2.04 1.37
C ILE A 446 7.80 -1.68 2.79
N GLY A 447 9.02 -1.15 2.94
CA GLY A 447 9.68 -0.89 4.20
C GLY A 447 10.85 0.08 4.04
N ASN A 448 11.39 0.56 5.15
CA ASN A 448 12.61 1.34 5.16
C ASN A 448 13.83 0.50 4.74
N ASP A 449 14.95 1.19 4.52
CA ASP A 449 16.07 0.62 3.79
C ASP A 449 16.56 -0.71 4.39
N ILE A 450 16.96 -1.62 3.50
CA ILE A 450 17.76 -2.77 3.87
C ILE A 450 19.14 -2.26 4.32
N ILE A 451 19.65 -2.85 5.41
CA ILE A 451 20.96 -2.51 5.97
C ILE A 451 21.96 -3.63 5.69
N PRO A 452 23.28 -3.37 5.75
CA PRO A 452 24.31 -4.39 5.55
C PRO A 452 24.43 -5.32 6.78
N ALA A 453 23.35 -6.01 7.14
CA ALA A 453 23.30 -6.96 8.25
C ALA A 453 22.29 -8.08 7.98
N TRP A 454 22.65 -9.33 8.33
CA TRP A 454 21.84 -10.52 8.05
C TRP A 454 20.42 -10.42 8.63
N ARG A 455 20.29 -9.84 9.82
CA ARG A 455 18.98 -9.59 10.47
C ARG A 455 18.01 -8.76 9.62
N SER A 456 18.51 -7.95 8.69
CA SER A 456 17.66 -7.18 7.80
C SER A 456 16.88 -8.06 6.83
N ILE A 457 17.41 -9.24 6.47
CA ILE A 457 16.71 -10.20 5.62
C ILE A 457 15.44 -10.68 6.33
N PHE A 458 15.58 -11.20 7.56
CA PHE A 458 14.45 -11.65 8.36
C PHE A 458 13.39 -10.55 8.57
N ARG A 459 13.85 -9.34 8.96
CA ARG A 459 12.98 -8.16 9.14
C ARG A 459 12.18 -7.81 7.89
N THR A 460 12.83 -7.79 6.73
CA THR A 460 12.21 -7.42 5.46
C THR A 460 11.18 -8.46 5.02
N LEU A 461 11.48 -9.75 5.21
CA LEU A 461 10.55 -10.83 4.88
C LEU A 461 9.28 -10.77 5.73
N ASN A 462 9.40 -10.48 7.03
CA ASN A 462 8.23 -10.33 7.88
C ASN A 462 7.35 -9.15 7.44
N GLN A 463 7.93 -8.08 6.88
CA GLN A 463 7.19 -6.97 6.27
C GLN A 463 6.60 -7.31 4.89
N ALA A 464 7.22 -8.24 4.17
CA ALA A 464 6.75 -8.68 2.86
C ALA A 464 5.49 -9.55 2.93
N VAL A 465 5.26 -10.29 4.03
CA VAL A 465 4.12 -11.20 4.18
C VAL A 465 2.77 -10.58 3.77
N PRO A 466 2.33 -9.43 4.31
CA PRO A 466 1.05 -8.83 3.93
C PRO A 466 1.03 -8.27 2.49
N ASN A 467 2.19 -8.07 1.86
CA ASN A 467 2.33 -7.52 0.52
C ASN A 467 2.32 -8.58 -0.59
N THR A 468 2.57 -9.85 -0.27
CA THR A 468 2.73 -10.93 -1.26
C THR A 468 1.54 -11.07 -2.22
N GLY A 469 0.31 -10.84 -1.73
CA GLY A 469 -0.91 -10.91 -2.55
C GLY A 469 -1.11 -9.76 -3.54
N PHE A 470 -0.26 -8.74 -3.52
CA PHE A 470 -0.35 -7.56 -4.39
C PHE A 470 0.62 -7.61 -5.57
N ALA A 471 1.58 -8.54 -5.59
CA ALA A 471 2.49 -8.72 -6.71
C ALA A 471 1.73 -9.19 -7.96
N GLY A 472 2.03 -8.59 -9.11
CA GLY A 472 1.48 -8.99 -10.40
C GLY A 472 2.03 -8.17 -11.57
N PRO A 473 1.83 -8.61 -12.82
CA PRO A 473 2.33 -7.87 -13.99
C PRO A 473 1.94 -6.39 -13.98
N GLY A 474 2.96 -5.52 -13.98
CA GLY A 474 2.85 -4.06 -13.91
C GLY A 474 2.96 -3.45 -12.50
N GLN A 475 2.95 -4.26 -11.43
CA GLN A 475 2.88 -3.82 -10.03
C GLN A 475 3.69 -4.73 -9.08
N TRP A 476 4.75 -4.21 -8.48
CA TRP A 476 5.66 -5.04 -7.67
C TRP A 476 5.95 -4.45 -6.28
N PRO A 477 5.70 -5.21 -5.19
CA PRO A 477 6.28 -4.91 -3.90
C PRO A 477 7.82 -4.90 -4.01
N ASP A 478 8.44 -3.82 -3.58
CA ASP A 478 9.89 -3.64 -3.60
C ASP A 478 10.48 -3.84 -2.21
N LEU A 479 11.25 -4.92 -2.06
CA LEU A 479 11.95 -5.30 -0.83
C LEU A 479 13.29 -4.57 -0.67
N ASP A 480 13.56 -3.57 -1.50
CA ASP A 480 14.80 -2.80 -1.57
C ASP A 480 15.95 -3.52 -2.29
N MET A 481 17.08 -2.83 -2.47
CA MET A 481 18.21 -3.26 -3.28
C MET A 481 18.97 -4.47 -2.72
N LEU A 482 19.64 -5.20 -3.61
CA LEU A 482 20.44 -6.37 -3.27
C LEU A 482 21.80 -6.00 -2.67
N TYR A 483 22.15 -6.60 -1.52
CA TYR A 483 23.51 -6.57 -0.95
C TYR A 483 24.44 -7.67 -1.49
N VAL A 484 23.97 -8.54 -2.39
CA VAL A 484 24.82 -9.57 -3.03
C VAL A 484 26.02 -8.91 -3.71
N GLY A 485 27.23 -9.35 -3.36
CA GLY A 485 28.49 -8.80 -3.90
C GLY A 485 29.08 -7.63 -3.12
N ASN A 486 28.43 -7.14 -2.05
CA ASN A 486 28.98 -6.06 -1.22
C ASN A 486 30.00 -6.54 -0.16
N GLY A 487 30.26 -7.85 -0.06
CA GLY A 487 31.19 -8.40 0.93
C GLY A 487 30.64 -8.44 2.37
N ILE A 488 29.33 -8.28 2.54
CA ILE A 488 28.64 -8.32 3.85
C ILE A 488 28.20 -9.74 4.22
N PHE A 489 27.70 -10.49 3.24
CA PHE A 489 27.08 -11.80 3.44
C PHE A 489 28.01 -12.91 2.95
N SER A 490 27.95 -14.05 3.66
CA SER A 490 28.50 -15.32 3.16
C SER A 490 27.74 -15.76 1.91
N VAL A 491 28.32 -16.67 1.12
CA VAL A 491 27.67 -17.16 -0.11
C VAL A 491 26.30 -17.80 0.17
N PRO A 492 26.10 -18.63 1.22
CA PRO A 492 24.76 -19.12 1.56
C PRO A 492 23.76 -18.02 1.91
N GLU A 493 24.18 -16.97 2.61
CA GLU A 493 23.33 -15.82 2.92
C GLU A 493 22.99 -15.02 1.66
N GLU A 494 23.94 -14.82 0.75
CA GLU A 494 23.69 -14.19 -0.57
C GLU A 494 22.71 -15.02 -1.41
N GLN A 495 22.84 -16.34 -1.39
CA GLN A 495 21.91 -17.26 -2.07
C GLN A 495 20.51 -17.17 -1.48
N THR A 496 20.37 -17.18 -0.14
CA THR A 496 19.08 -17.01 0.53
C THR A 496 18.46 -15.66 0.22
N HIS A 497 19.23 -14.57 0.36
CA HIS A 497 18.80 -13.20 0.04
C HIS A 497 18.27 -13.10 -1.39
N PHE A 498 19.08 -13.51 -2.37
CA PHE A 498 18.72 -13.44 -3.78
C PHE A 498 17.50 -14.30 -4.12
N SER A 499 17.42 -15.51 -3.54
CA SER A 499 16.30 -16.43 -3.77
C SER A 499 14.97 -15.84 -3.29
N LEU A 500 14.95 -15.19 -2.13
CA LEU A 500 13.70 -14.66 -1.57
C LEU A 500 13.24 -13.40 -2.28
N TRP A 501 14.15 -12.50 -2.64
CA TRP A 501 13.81 -11.37 -3.50
C TRP A 501 13.22 -11.85 -4.84
N ALA A 502 13.80 -12.91 -5.41
CA ALA A 502 13.33 -13.47 -6.65
C ALA A 502 11.93 -14.10 -6.54
N ILE A 503 11.69 -15.01 -5.59
CA ILE A 503 10.39 -15.70 -5.50
C ILE A 503 9.26 -14.80 -4.99
N LEU A 504 9.60 -13.72 -4.27
CA LEU A 504 8.64 -12.69 -3.83
C LEU A 504 8.36 -11.62 -4.89
N LYS A 505 8.97 -11.74 -6.07
CA LYS A 505 8.83 -10.83 -7.22
C LYS A 505 9.24 -9.39 -6.89
N SER A 506 10.21 -9.23 -6.01
CA SER A 506 10.87 -7.93 -5.81
C SER A 506 11.64 -7.54 -7.06
N PRO A 507 11.80 -6.23 -7.35
CA PRO A 507 12.86 -5.77 -8.24
C PRO A 507 14.21 -6.38 -7.87
N LEU A 508 14.99 -6.81 -8.87
CA LEU A 508 16.35 -7.31 -8.68
C LEU A 508 17.36 -6.22 -9.04
N THR A 509 17.51 -5.25 -8.14
CA THR A 509 18.43 -4.13 -8.30
C THR A 509 19.73 -4.40 -7.56
N ILE A 510 20.83 -4.57 -8.29
CA ILE A 510 22.16 -4.80 -7.74
C ILE A 510 22.64 -3.52 -7.04
N GLY A 511 23.05 -3.63 -5.77
CA GLY A 511 23.64 -2.51 -5.01
C GLY A 511 25.15 -2.59 -4.83
N ALA A 512 25.82 -3.61 -5.38
CA ALA A 512 27.27 -3.81 -5.25
C ALA A 512 28.07 -3.00 -6.29
N ALA A 513 29.32 -2.66 -5.94
CA ALA A 513 30.32 -2.29 -6.93
C ALA A 513 30.64 -3.49 -7.83
N LEU A 514 30.23 -3.41 -9.10
CA LEU A 514 30.57 -4.39 -10.13
C LEU A 514 32.02 -4.18 -10.60
N LYS A 515 32.40 -2.92 -10.83
CA LYS A 515 33.75 -2.52 -11.22
C LYS A 515 33.99 -1.02 -10.99
N ASP A 516 35.08 -0.70 -10.31
CA ASP A 516 35.68 0.64 -10.25
C ASP A 516 37.21 0.54 -10.20
N ASP A 517 37.90 1.65 -9.97
CA ASP A 517 39.37 1.71 -9.94
C ASP A 517 40.02 0.82 -8.86
N LYS A 518 39.27 0.47 -7.81
CA LYS A 518 39.78 -0.25 -6.63
C LYS A 518 39.12 -1.61 -6.45
N ASN A 519 37.94 -1.82 -7.02
CA ASN A 519 37.09 -2.97 -6.72
C ASN A 519 36.58 -3.65 -7.99
N SER A 520 36.33 -4.94 -7.86
CA SER A 520 35.57 -5.74 -8.82
C SER A 520 34.76 -6.76 -8.06
N ILE A 521 33.57 -7.08 -8.55
CA ILE A 521 32.69 -8.05 -7.89
C ILE A 521 33.39 -9.41 -7.76
N ARG A 522 33.25 -10.03 -6.59
CA ARG A 522 33.76 -11.37 -6.31
C ARG A 522 33.04 -12.41 -7.18
N GLN A 523 33.80 -13.34 -7.76
CA GLN A 523 33.28 -14.37 -8.66
C GLN A 523 32.10 -15.17 -8.09
N ALA A 524 32.18 -15.60 -6.82
CA ALA A 524 31.09 -16.36 -6.19
C ALA A 524 29.79 -15.54 -6.04
N SER A 525 29.89 -14.23 -5.78
CA SER A 525 28.71 -13.35 -5.72
C SER A 525 28.15 -13.08 -7.12
N LEU A 526 29.04 -12.94 -8.12
CA LEU A 526 28.62 -12.85 -9.52
C LEU A 526 27.87 -14.12 -9.97
N GLU A 527 28.31 -15.30 -9.55
CA GLU A 527 27.60 -16.56 -9.82
C GLU A 527 26.21 -16.59 -9.20
N VAL A 528 26.01 -15.99 -8.01
CA VAL A 528 24.68 -15.83 -7.42
C VAL A 528 23.81 -14.94 -8.31
N LEU A 529 24.30 -13.76 -8.69
CA LEU A 529 23.60 -12.82 -9.57
C LEU A 529 23.34 -13.36 -10.98
N LYS A 530 24.10 -14.36 -11.43
CA LYS A 530 23.93 -15.01 -12.75
C LYS A 530 23.08 -16.28 -12.72
N GLN A 531 22.50 -16.65 -11.57
CA GLN A 531 21.73 -17.88 -11.45
C GLN A 531 20.40 -17.79 -12.24
N LYS A 532 20.39 -18.39 -13.43
CA LYS A 532 19.29 -18.31 -14.40
C LYS A 532 17.97 -18.88 -13.88
N ASP A 533 18.01 -19.98 -13.12
CA ASP A 533 16.77 -20.55 -12.57
C ASP A 533 16.12 -19.57 -11.58
N VAL A 534 16.91 -18.91 -10.72
CA VAL A 534 16.41 -17.95 -9.72
C VAL A 534 15.87 -16.68 -10.39
N ILE A 535 16.60 -16.14 -11.38
CA ILE A 535 16.11 -15.03 -12.22
C ILE A 535 14.81 -15.44 -12.92
N GLY A 536 14.76 -16.66 -13.47
CA GLY A 536 13.58 -17.21 -14.14
C GLY A 536 12.36 -17.31 -13.23
N PHE A 537 12.55 -17.57 -11.92
CA PHE A 537 11.47 -17.49 -10.96
C PHE A 537 10.97 -16.05 -10.82
N ASN A 538 11.86 -15.07 -10.67
CA ASN A 538 11.47 -13.66 -10.57
C ASN A 538 10.73 -13.16 -11.83
N GLN A 539 11.22 -13.55 -13.01
CA GLN A 539 10.72 -13.14 -14.31
C GLN A 539 9.61 -14.06 -14.88
N ASP A 540 9.06 -14.96 -14.06
CA ASP A 540 8.02 -15.88 -14.49
C ASP A 540 6.75 -15.13 -14.91
N ALA A 541 6.22 -15.47 -16.09
CA ALA A 541 5.10 -14.76 -16.71
C ALA A 541 3.77 -14.86 -15.91
N LEU A 542 3.65 -15.83 -14.98
CA LEU A 542 2.50 -15.89 -14.08
C LEU A 542 2.49 -14.70 -13.12
N GLY A 543 3.67 -14.17 -12.75
CA GLY A 543 3.81 -12.97 -11.94
C GLY A 543 3.27 -13.08 -10.51
N VAL A 544 3.13 -14.29 -9.97
CA VAL A 544 2.59 -14.53 -8.62
C VAL A 544 3.71 -14.71 -7.60
N SER A 545 3.69 -13.91 -6.53
CA SER A 545 4.62 -14.05 -5.40
C SER A 545 4.43 -15.37 -4.66
N ALA A 546 5.53 -15.92 -4.15
CA ALA A 546 5.47 -16.89 -3.07
C ALA A 546 4.88 -16.28 -1.79
N SER A 547 4.36 -17.12 -0.90
CA SER A 547 3.88 -16.71 0.43
C SER A 547 4.51 -17.57 1.51
N LEU A 548 4.63 -17.04 2.73
CA LEU A 548 4.98 -17.82 3.91
C LEU A 548 3.91 -18.90 4.11
N LYS A 549 4.34 -20.14 4.31
CA LYS A 549 3.45 -21.30 4.52
C LYS A 549 3.52 -21.81 5.94
N ARG A 550 4.73 -21.94 6.48
CA ARG A 550 4.96 -22.50 7.81
C ARG A 550 6.25 -21.99 8.41
N ARG A 551 6.29 -21.88 9.74
CA ARG A 551 7.45 -21.45 10.50
C ARG A 551 7.56 -22.29 11.77
N TRP A 552 8.77 -22.73 12.07
CA TRP A 552 9.15 -23.43 13.30
C TRP A 552 10.15 -22.54 14.03
N SER A 553 9.64 -21.69 14.91
CA SER A 553 10.41 -20.59 15.49
C SER A 553 11.49 -21.07 16.44
N ASP A 554 11.21 -22.09 17.25
CA ASP A 554 12.20 -22.67 18.16
C ASP A 554 13.25 -23.47 17.41
N GLU A 555 12.88 -24.14 16.32
CA GLU A 555 13.80 -24.86 15.48
C GLU A 555 14.60 -23.88 14.60
N GLY A 556 14.06 -22.72 14.25
CA GLY A 556 14.74 -21.68 13.46
C GLY A 556 14.73 -21.97 11.96
N TYR A 557 13.60 -22.40 11.41
CA TYR A 557 13.43 -22.53 9.95
C TYR A 557 11.99 -22.26 9.53
N GLU A 558 11.81 -22.01 8.23
CA GLU A 558 10.49 -21.71 7.66
C GLU A 558 10.40 -22.10 6.18
N VAL A 559 9.18 -22.15 5.66
CA VAL A 559 8.87 -22.51 4.27
C VAL A 559 8.09 -21.40 3.59
N TRP A 560 8.56 -21.03 2.40
CA TRP A 560 7.87 -20.16 1.46
C TRP A 560 7.54 -20.94 0.19
N SER A 561 6.38 -20.69 -0.41
CA SER A 561 6.04 -21.33 -1.68
C SER A 561 5.07 -20.51 -2.52
N GLY A 562 5.22 -20.59 -3.84
CA GLY A 562 4.35 -19.96 -4.82
C GLY A 562 4.27 -20.75 -6.13
N PRO A 563 3.18 -20.61 -6.88
CA PRO A 563 3.06 -21.19 -8.21
C PRO A 563 3.95 -20.47 -9.22
N LEU A 564 4.35 -21.17 -10.27
CA LEU A 564 5.02 -20.66 -11.45
C LEU A 564 4.24 -21.10 -12.70
N SER A 565 4.52 -20.46 -13.83
CA SER A 565 3.97 -20.85 -15.13
C SER A 565 4.25 -22.33 -15.47
N GLY A 566 3.32 -22.96 -16.19
CA GLY A 566 3.43 -24.36 -16.59
C GLY A 566 3.16 -25.36 -15.46
N ASN A 567 2.34 -25.00 -14.47
CA ASN A 567 2.00 -25.83 -13.30
C ASN A 567 3.22 -26.27 -12.48
N ARG A 568 4.28 -25.46 -12.48
CA ARG A 568 5.44 -25.64 -11.63
C ARG A 568 5.19 -24.93 -10.29
N THR A 569 5.93 -25.32 -9.26
CA THR A 569 5.87 -24.68 -7.95
C THR A 569 7.28 -24.40 -7.45
N VAL A 570 7.55 -23.20 -6.95
CA VAL A 570 8.80 -22.90 -6.25
C VAL A 570 8.59 -23.04 -4.74
N VAL A 571 9.61 -23.57 -4.06
CA VAL A 571 9.63 -23.71 -2.60
C VAL A 571 10.99 -23.28 -2.08
N ALA A 572 11.03 -22.46 -1.02
CA ALA A 572 12.24 -22.16 -0.28
C ALA A 572 12.08 -22.63 1.17
N VAL A 573 13.00 -23.48 1.63
CA VAL A 573 13.14 -23.84 3.05
C VAL A 573 14.39 -23.14 3.57
N ILE A 574 14.22 -22.23 4.51
CA ILE A 574 15.29 -21.34 4.98
C ILE A 574 15.81 -21.82 6.32
N ASN A 575 17.12 -21.97 6.46
CA ASN A 575 17.76 -22.26 7.74
C ASN A 575 18.18 -20.96 8.44
N TRP A 576 17.48 -20.53 9.48
CA TRP A 576 17.85 -19.33 10.25
C TRP A 576 18.95 -19.59 11.29
N ARG A 577 19.39 -20.83 11.46
CA ARG A 577 20.48 -21.18 12.37
C ARG A 577 21.85 -20.98 11.72
N ASN A 578 22.87 -20.77 12.55
CA ASN A 578 24.25 -20.57 12.12
C ASN A 578 24.91 -21.87 11.62
N GLU A 579 24.41 -23.02 12.05
CA GLU A 579 24.94 -24.32 11.70
C GLU A 579 24.24 -24.96 10.49
N SER A 580 25.02 -25.70 9.70
CA SER A 580 24.45 -26.58 8.69
C SER A 580 23.65 -27.70 9.33
N ARG A 581 22.51 -28.05 8.75
CA ARG A 581 21.62 -29.12 9.25
C ARG A 581 20.75 -29.70 8.16
N ASP A 582 20.21 -30.90 8.39
CA ASP A 582 19.21 -31.46 7.49
C ASP A 582 17.86 -30.84 7.79
N LEU A 583 17.21 -30.30 6.76
CA LEU A 583 15.85 -29.77 6.85
C LEU A 583 14.95 -30.55 5.92
N THR A 584 13.72 -30.76 6.37
CA THR A 584 12.69 -31.50 5.63
C THR A 584 11.60 -30.55 5.20
N LEU A 585 11.29 -30.57 3.90
CA LEU A 585 10.04 -30.05 3.37
C LEU A 585 9.01 -31.19 3.40
N ASP A 586 7.94 -31.04 4.18
CA ASP A 586 6.72 -31.81 3.94
C ASP A 586 5.97 -31.14 2.78
N LEU A 587 5.83 -31.82 1.64
CA LEU A 587 5.10 -31.30 0.47
C LEU A 587 3.67 -30.81 0.83
N PRO A 588 2.95 -31.45 1.78
CA PRO A 588 1.63 -30.98 2.21
C PRO A 588 1.62 -29.58 2.80
N ASP A 589 2.72 -29.09 3.38
CA ASP A 589 2.84 -27.71 3.88
C ASP A 589 2.74 -26.68 2.75
N VAL A 590 3.03 -27.09 1.51
CA VAL A 590 2.92 -26.26 0.31
C VAL A 590 1.74 -26.68 -0.59
N GLY A 591 0.81 -27.47 -0.05
CA GLY A 591 -0.41 -27.89 -0.75
C GLY A 591 -0.22 -29.02 -1.76
N LEU A 592 0.90 -29.75 -1.70
CA LEU A 592 1.23 -30.86 -2.60
C LEU A 592 1.39 -32.18 -1.83
N GLN A 593 1.27 -33.32 -2.50
CA GLN A 593 1.59 -34.64 -1.93
C GLN A 593 2.72 -35.33 -2.68
N TYR A 594 2.93 -34.95 -3.94
CA TYR A 594 3.94 -35.56 -4.80
C TYR A 594 4.48 -34.56 -5.81
N ALA A 595 5.73 -34.76 -6.20
CA ALA A 595 6.35 -34.13 -7.35
C ALA A 595 7.12 -35.18 -8.16
N GLN A 596 6.84 -35.27 -9.47
CA GLN A 596 7.58 -36.13 -10.39
C GLN A 596 9.04 -35.70 -10.50
N VAL A 597 9.31 -34.40 -10.39
CA VAL A 597 10.65 -33.81 -10.42
C VAL A 597 10.74 -32.78 -9.30
N ALA A 598 11.80 -32.88 -8.49
CA ALA A 598 12.23 -31.82 -7.58
C ALA A 598 13.68 -31.44 -7.89
N ARG A 599 13.89 -30.21 -8.36
CA ARG A 599 15.21 -29.65 -8.66
C ARG A 599 15.65 -28.75 -7.51
N ASN A 600 16.71 -29.12 -6.79
CA ASN A 600 17.35 -28.27 -5.80
C ASN A 600 18.40 -27.38 -6.47
N ILE A 601 18.10 -26.09 -6.59
CA ILE A 601 18.85 -25.15 -7.43
C ILE A 601 20.26 -24.93 -6.90
N TRP A 602 20.41 -24.57 -5.62
CA TRP A 602 21.71 -24.35 -5.01
C TRP A 602 22.44 -25.65 -4.66
N GLY A 603 21.68 -26.71 -4.35
CA GLY A 603 22.24 -28.05 -4.16
C GLY A 603 22.69 -28.73 -5.46
N LYS A 604 22.29 -28.20 -6.63
CA LYS A 604 22.57 -28.75 -7.96
C LYS A 604 22.17 -30.23 -8.10
N THR A 605 21.08 -30.62 -7.45
CA THR A 605 20.55 -31.99 -7.52
C THR A 605 19.16 -31.99 -8.12
N THR A 606 18.83 -33.06 -8.83
CA THR A 606 17.48 -33.33 -9.32
C THR A 606 17.09 -34.72 -8.88
N VAL A 607 15.95 -34.85 -8.23
CA VAL A 607 15.39 -36.13 -7.83
C VAL A 607 14.01 -36.31 -8.47
N HIS A 608 13.61 -37.57 -8.62
CA HIS A 608 12.35 -37.95 -9.21
C HIS A 608 11.46 -38.65 -8.18
N ASP A 609 10.15 -38.63 -8.46
CA ASP A 609 9.15 -39.38 -7.70
C ASP A 609 9.13 -39.08 -6.20
N VAL A 610 9.27 -37.80 -5.85
CA VAL A 610 9.24 -37.34 -4.45
C VAL A 610 7.83 -37.48 -3.91
N ARG A 611 7.65 -38.33 -2.88
CA ARG A 611 6.39 -38.58 -2.20
C ARG A 611 6.43 -37.97 -0.80
N THR A 612 5.48 -37.09 -0.52
CA THR A 612 5.15 -36.55 0.81
C THR A 612 6.20 -35.63 1.42
N SER A 613 7.49 -35.94 1.34
CA SER A 613 8.54 -35.08 1.88
C SER A 613 9.85 -35.18 1.10
N TYR A 614 10.69 -34.16 1.26
CA TYR A 614 12.04 -34.09 0.73
C TYR A 614 12.98 -33.50 1.78
N THR A 615 14.10 -34.19 2.04
CA THR A 615 15.10 -33.76 3.02
C THR A 615 16.42 -33.49 2.32
N ALA A 616 17.06 -32.38 2.67
CA ALA A 616 18.42 -32.09 2.23
C ALA A 616 19.21 -31.34 3.30
N ARG A 617 20.54 -31.42 3.20
CA ARG A 617 21.47 -30.65 4.00
C ARG A 617 21.43 -29.19 3.56
N VAL A 618 21.14 -28.28 4.48
CA VAL A 618 21.10 -26.82 4.27
C VAL A 618 22.20 -26.17 5.10
N ALA A 619 22.98 -25.28 4.49
CA ALA A 619 24.01 -24.53 5.18
C ALA A 619 23.43 -23.63 6.29
N GLY A 620 24.25 -23.20 7.24
CA GLY A 620 23.88 -22.11 8.15
C GLY A 620 23.48 -20.88 7.33
N HIS A 621 22.33 -20.28 7.65
CA HIS A 621 21.74 -19.16 6.91
C HIS A 621 21.43 -19.44 5.42
N GLY A 622 21.55 -20.71 4.99
CA GLY A 622 21.29 -21.14 3.62
C GLY A 622 19.83 -21.43 3.35
N THR A 623 19.52 -21.65 2.07
CA THR A 623 18.18 -22.05 1.62
C THR A 623 18.23 -23.30 0.75
N MET A 624 17.30 -24.23 1.01
CA MET A 624 16.93 -25.27 0.07
C MET A 624 15.86 -24.70 -0.86
N LEU A 625 16.30 -24.26 -2.04
CA LEU A 625 15.42 -23.71 -3.09
C LEU A 625 15.07 -24.81 -4.09
N LEU A 626 13.79 -25.18 -4.15
CA LEU A 626 13.27 -26.23 -4.99
C LEU A 626 12.36 -25.68 -6.10
N GLU A 627 12.50 -26.22 -7.30
CA GLU A 627 11.45 -26.21 -8.33
C GLU A 627 10.80 -27.59 -8.40
N LEU A 628 9.48 -27.65 -8.23
CA LEU A 628 8.67 -28.85 -8.27
C LEU A 628 7.83 -28.90 -9.55
N GLN A 629 7.79 -30.06 -10.20
CA GLN A 629 7.02 -30.28 -11.43
C GLN A 629 6.30 -31.63 -11.41
N GLY A 630 5.26 -31.77 -12.25
CA GLY A 630 4.47 -33.00 -12.33
C GLY A 630 3.83 -33.33 -10.98
N THR A 631 3.19 -32.33 -10.36
CA THR A 631 2.77 -32.39 -8.97
C THR A 631 1.38 -32.99 -8.79
N VAL A 632 1.14 -33.61 -7.65
CA VAL A 632 -0.20 -34.01 -7.19
C VAL A 632 -0.60 -33.15 -6.00
N PRO A 633 -1.82 -32.58 -5.95
CA PRO A 633 -2.29 -31.79 -4.81
C PRO A 633 -2.32 -32.60 -3.50
N SER A 634 -2.14 -31.91 -2.37
CA SER A 634 -2.28 -32.49 -1.04
C SER A 634 -3.62 -33.19 -0.87
N GLY A 635 -3.61 -34.34 -0.18
CA GLY A 635 -4.80 -35.17 0.02
C GLY A 635 -5.15 -36.11 -1.13
N SER A 636 -4.56 -35.97 -2.32
CA SER A 636 -4.81 -36.89 -3.44
C SER A 636 -3.70 -37.94 -3.57
N TYR A 637 -4.11 -39.22 -3.67
CA TYR A 637 -3.17 -40.35 -3.72
C TYR A 637 -3.54 -41.31 -4.86
N PRO A 638 -3.03 -41.08 -6.08
CA PRO A 638 -3.16 -42.05 -7.18
C PRO A 638 -2.51 -43.39 -6.82
N ALA A 639 -3.23 -44.49 -7.02
CA ALA A 639 -2.76 -45.84 -6.67
C ALA A 639 -1.46 -46.20 -7.41
N LYS A 640 -1.31 -45.77 -8.66
CA LYS A 640 -0.08 -45.95 -9.46
C LYS A 640 1.17 -45.32 -8.85
N ILE A 641 1.02 -44.31 -7.99
CA ILE A 641 2.13 -43.62 -7.32
C ILE A 641 2.24 -44.13 -5.88
N PHE A 642 1.14 -44.14 -5.13
CA PHE A 642 1.18 -44.29 -3.67
C PHE A 642 0.88 -45.70 -3.17
N ALA A 643 0.45 -46.62 -4.04
CA ALA A 643 -0.06 -47.89 -3.59
C ALA A 643 0.71 -49.09 -4.13
N LYS A 644 0.71 -50.16 -3.32
CA LYS A 644 1.14 -51.51 -3.72
C LYS A 644 -0.07 -52.43 -3.60
N SER A 645 -0.33 -53.21 -4.64
CA SER A 645 -1.48 -54.12 -4.70
C SER A 645 -1.02 -55.57 -4.80
N THR A 646 -1.57 -56.44 -3.94
CA THR A 646 -1.35 -57.90 -3.96
C THR A 646 -2.69 -58.60 -3.89
N GLY A 647 -3.18 -59.11 -5.03
CA GLY A 647 -4.51 -59.68 -5.15
C GLY A 647 -5.61 -58.66 -4.85
N GLN A 648 -6.50 -58.99 -3.92
CA GLN A 648 -7.64 -58.17 -3.49
C GLN A 648 -7.30 -57.19 -2.36
N LYS A 649 -6.03 -56.80 -2.24
CA LYS A 649 -5.53 -55.92 -1.19
C LYS A 649 -4.64 -54.85 -1.80
N THR A 650 -4.95 -53.59 -1.52
CA THR A 650 -4.14 -52.43 -1.91
C THR A 650 -3.75 -51.64 -0.67
N THR A 651 -2.45 -51.42 -0.48
CA THR A 651 -1.91 -50.61 0.61
C THR A 651 -1.34 -49.32 0.05
N PHE A 652 -1.92 -48.20 0.47
CA PHE A 652 -1.42 -46.86 0.24
C PHE A 652 -0.43 -46.47 1.34
N GLU A 653 0.73 -45.99 0.94
CA GLU A 653 1.83 -45.57 1.81
C GLU A 653 1.99 -44.04 1.78
N SER A 654 2.69 -43.50 2.78
CA SER A 654 3.04 -42.07 2.86
C SER A 654 1.83 -41.13 2.91
N ILE A 655 0.73 -41.56 3.54
CA ILE A 655 -0.47 -40.74 3.72
C ILE A 655 -0.20 -39.70 4.80
N TYR A 656 -0.20 -38.42 4.43
CA TYR A 656 0.07 -37.34 5.36
C TYR A 656 -1.21 -36.88 6.05
N ALA A 657 -1.12 -36.72 7.37
CA ALA A 657 -2.16 -36.13 8.20
C ALA A 657 -1.55 -34.93 8.94
N ALA A 658 -2.09 -33.73 8.72
CA ALA A 658 -1.61 -32.53 9.41
C ALA A 658 -1.91 -32.55 10.91
N THR A 659 -2.97 -33.26 11.30
CA THR A 659 -3.47 -33.42 12.67
C THR A 659 -3.74 -34.89 13.00
N THR A 660 -3.70 -35.28 14.27
CA THR A 660 -4.27 -36.56 14.71
C THR A 660 -5.78 -36.41 14.80
N SER A 661 -6.56 -37.27 14.16
CA SER A 661 -8.02 -37.17 14.14
C SER A 661 -8.67 -38.52 13.79
N ALA A 662 -9.86 -38.78 14.32
CA ALA A 662 -10.73 -39.88 13.89
C ALA A 662 -11.68 -39.50 12.72
N ASN A 663 -11.62 -38.26 12.25
CA ASN A 663 -12.61 -37.64 11.38
C ASN A 663 -12.07 -37.28 9.99
N TYR A 664 -10.90 -37.79 9.58
CA TYR A 664 -10.46 -37.64 8.20
C TYR A 664 -11.45 -38.29 7.25
N GLU A 665 -11.89 -37.58 6.24
CA GLU A 665 -12.72 -38.18 5.21
C GLU A 665 -11.82 -38.87 4.18
N LEU A 666 -11.99 -40.18 4.05
CA LEU A 666 -11.42 -41.00 2.98
C LEU A 666 -12.49 -41.21 1.92
N ALA A 667 -12.21 -40.82 0.68
CA ALA A 667 -12.99 -41.20 -0.48
C ALA A 667 -12.17 -42.12 -1.40
N ILE A 668 -12.80 -43.17 -1.92
CA ILE A 668 -12.18 -44.18 -2.79
C ILE A 668 -12.72 -44.02 -4.21
N MET A 669 -11.80 -43.89 -5.16
CA MET A 669 -12.12 -43.89 -6.58
C MET A 669 -11.76 -45.23 -7.20
N PHE A 670 -12.78 -46.04 -7.44
CA PHE A 670 -12.66 -47.31 -8.14
C PHE A 670 -12.51 -47.10 -9.65
N SER A 671 -11.75 -48.00 -10.29
CA SER A 671 -11.55 -48.09 -11.75
C SER A 671 -12.85 -48.25 -12.56
N ARG A 672 -13.92 -48.67 -11.90
CA ARG A 672 -15.28 -48.78 -12.45
C ARG A 672 -16.30 -48.61 -11.33
N PRO A 673 -17.56 -48.26 -11.62
CA PRO A 673 -18.61 -48.22 -10.62
C PRO A 673 -18.68 -49.53 -9.81
N SER A 674 -18.66 -49.41 -8.49
CA SER A 674 -18.70 -50.53 -7.55
C SER A 674 -19.63 -50.17 -6.39
N THR A 675 -20.39 -51.17 -5.93
CA THR A 675 -21.23 -51.13 -4.71
C THR A 675 -20.73 -52.15 -3.69
N GLU A 676 -19.49 -52.62 -3.85
CA GLU A 676 -18.95 -53.63 -2.96
C GLU A 676 -18.72 -53.08 -1.57
N THR A 677 -18.78 -53.98 -0.58
CA THR A 677 -18.27 -53.66 0.74
C THR A 677 -16.75 -53.84 0.75
N VAL A 678 -16.01 -52.78 1.03
CA VAL A 678 -14.56 -52.83 1.24
C VAL A 678 -14.22 -52.76 2.73
N THR A 679 -13.10 -53.38 3.09
CA THR A 679 -12.53 -53.31 4.44
C THR A 679 -11.31 -52.40 4.42
N ILE A 680 -11.33 -51.34 5.23
CA ILE A 680 -10.25 -50.36 5.35
C ILE A 680 -9.56 -50.55 6.69
N THR A 681 -8.24 -50.65 6.70
CA THR A 681 -7.41 -50.70 7.91
C THR A 681 -6.38 -49.57 7.87
N THR A 682 -6.36 -48.72 8.89
CA THR A 682 -5.38 -47.63 9.02
C THR A 682 -4.19 -48.05 9.90
N SER A 683 -3.08 -47.31 9.82
CA SER A 683 -1.91 -47.49 10.71
C SER A 683 -2.21 -47.30 12.19
N SER A 684 -3.33 -46.65 12.54
CA SER A 684 -3.79 -46.53 13.94
C SER A 684 -4.48 -47.80 14.46
N GLY A 685 -4.62 -48.84 13.62
CA GLY A 685 -5.29 -50.10 13.97
C GLY A 685 -6.81 -50.07 13.81
N GLN A 686 -7.39 -48.95 13.40
CA GLN A 686 -8.83 -48.85 13.12
C GLN A 686 -9.17 -49.70 11.88
N THR A 687 -10.25 -50.48 11.98
CA THR A 687 -10.86 -51.18 10.83
C THR A 687 -12.27 -50.65 10.59
N VAL A 688 -12.58 -50.28 9.35
CA VAL A 688 -13.87 -49.71 8.93
C VAL A 688 -14.39 -50.49 7.72
N TYR A 689 -15.70 -50.74 7.68
CA TYR A 689 -16.38 -51.40 6.57
C TYR A 689 -17.31 -50.41 5.88
N ILE A 690 -17.22 -50.29 4.56
CA ILE A 690 -18.06 -49.35 3.81
C ILE A 690 -18.63 -50.05 2.58
N SER A 691 -19.93 -49.86 2.34
CA SER A 691 -20.61 -50.22 1.09
C SER A 691 -20.72 -49.03 0.12
N GLY A 692 -20.21 -47.86 0.52
CA GLY A 692 -20.21 -46.61 -0.23
C GLY A 692 -18.81 -46.17 -0.70
N LYS A 693 -18.70 -44.94 -1.20
CA LYS A 693 -17.43 -44.39 -1.74
C LYS A 693 -16.61 -43.59 -0.73
N SER A 694 -17.17 -43.17 0.40
CA SER A 694 -16.42 -42.42 1.42
C SER A 694 -16.79 -42.82 2.84
N THR A 695 -15.87 -42.57 3.78
CA THR A 695 -16.06 -42.74 5.21
C THR A 695 -15.09 -41.89 6.00
N LYS A 696 -15.34 -41.76 7.30
CA LYS A 696 -14.37 -41.24 8.25
C LYS A 696 -13.37 -42.30 8.67
N ILE A 697 -12.10 -41.92 8.79
CA ILE A 697 -11.00 -42.77 9.26
C ILE A 697 -10.11 -42.04 10.27
N ALA A 698 -9.39 -42.82 11.07
CA ALA A 698 -8.47 -42.34 12.07
C ALA A 698 -7.02 -42.34 11.57
N LEU A 699 -6.41 -41.16 11.54
CA LEU A 699 -5.01 -40.93 11.19
C LEU A 699 -4.30 -40.18 12.33
N THR A 700 -3.00 -40.43 12.48
CA THR A 700 -2.12 -39.72 13.42
C THR A 700 -1.35 -38.65 12.68
N ALA A 701 -1.11 -37.48 13.29
CA ALA A 701 -0.30 -36.43 12.66
C ALA A 701 1.05 -36.98 12.14
N GLY A 702 1.42 -36.59 10.92
CA GLY A 702 2.57 -37.13 10.18
C GLY A 702 2.18 -38.19 9.15
N SER A 703 3.07 -39.14 8.93
CA SER A 703 2.92 -40.19 7.89
C SER A 703 2.15 -41.40 8.39
N ASN A 704 1.23 -41.90 7.55
CA ASN A 704 0.32 -43.02 7.83
C ASN A 704 0.28 -44.00 6.65
N THR A 705 -0.30 -45.17 6.91
CA THR A 705 -0.63 -46.17 5.85
C THR A 705 -2.10 -46.52 5.90
N ILE A 706 -2.72 -46.72 4.74
CA ILE A 706 -4.11 -47.18 4.61
C ILE A 706 -4.12 -48.43 3.74
N THR A 707 -4.67 -49.52 4.26
CA THR A 707 -4.84 -50.78 3.53
C THR A 707 -6.31 -51.00 3.25
N ILE A 708 -6.65 -51.30 2.01
CA ILE A 708 -8.03 -51.51 1.55
C ILE A 708 -8.12 -52.90 0.93
N GLN A 709 -9.01 -53.74 1.46
CA GLN A 709 -9.40 -54.99 0.84
C GLN A 709 -10.60 -54.76 -0.09
N HIS A 710 -10.46 -55.14 -1.35
CA HIS A 710 -11.41 -54.85 -2.42
C HIS A 710 -11.41 -55.95 -3.48
N LYS A 711 -12.51 -56.06 -4.21
CA LYS A 711 -12.68 -56.89 -5.42
C LYS A 711 -12.55 -56.03 -6.68
N THR A 712 -12.94 -54.76 -6.63
CA THR A 712 -12.78 -53.82 -7.75
C THR A 712 -11.51 -53.00 -7.61
N PRO A 713 -10.64 -52.97 -8.63
CA PRO A 713 -9.40 -52.19 -8.56
C PRO A 713 -9.64 -50.71 -8.25
N ILE A 714 -8.74 -50.12 -7.46
CA ILE A 714 -8.79 -48.73 -7.00
C ILE A 714 -7.81 -47.89 -7.83
N ASP A 715 -8.28 -46.79 -8.41
CA ASP A 715 -7.46 -45.84 -9.18
C ASP A 715 -6.77 -44.81 -8.28
N SER A 716 -7.48 -44.31 -7.26
CA SER A 716 -6.96 -43.36 -6.29
C SER A 716 -7.77 -43.34 -4.99
N ILE A 717 -7.19 -42.73 -3.95
CA ILE A 717 -7.92 -42.27 -2.78
C ILE A 717 -7.74 -40.77 -2.59
N GLN A 718 -8.75 -40.14 -1.98
CA GLN A 718 -8.73 -38.75 -1.55
C GLN A 718 -8.88 -38.71 -0.03
N ILE A 719 -8.00 -37.98 0.64
CA ILE A 719 -8.02 -37.71 2.08
C ILE A 719 -8.30 -36.23 2.29
N THR A 720 -9.38 -35.93 3.00
CA THR A 720 -9.73 -34.56 3.39
C THR A 720 -9.55 -34.41 4.91
N PRO A 721 -8.78 -33.40 5.37
CA PRO A 721 -8.68 -33.09 6.79
C PRO A 721 -10.03 -32.79 7.44
N PRO A 722 -10.19 -33.00 8.76
CA PRO A 722 -11.42 -32.61 9.45
C PRO A 722 -11.67 -31.10 9.31
N ALA A 723 -12.94 -30.69 9.22
CA ALA A 723 -13.34 -29.30 8.94
C ALA A 723 -12.85 -28.25 9.98
N GLY A 724 -12.38 -28.71 11.14
CA GLY A 724 -11.85 -27.90 12.22
C GLY A 724 -12.93 -27.07 12.93
N THR A 725 -12.81 -26.95 14.25
CA THR A 725 -13.72 -26.15 15.07
C THR A 725 -13.05 -24.81 15.41
N TYR A 726 -13.76 -23.70 15.19
CA TYR A 726 -13.24 -22.36 15.46
C TYR A 726 -13.62 -21.89 16.87
N TYR A 727 -12.64 -21.41 17.63
CA TYR A 727 -12.78 -20.86 18.96
C TYR A 727 -12.35 -19.39 18.92
N ALA A 728 -13.33 -18.49 19.00
CA ALA A 728 -13.12 -17.05 19.00
C ALA A 728 -12.42 -16.59 20.28
N SER A 729 -11.67 -15.49 20.22
CA SER A 729 -11.02 -14.90 21.41
C SER A 729 -12.00 -14.70 22.58
N THR A 730 -13.26 -14.36 22.30
CA THR A 730 -14.32 -14.15 23.31
C THR A 730 -14.62 -15.34 24.21
N VAL A 731 -14.26 -16.57 23.83
CA VAL A 731 -14.43 -17.77 24.68
C VAL A 731 -13.23 -18.06 25.59
N PHE A 732 -12.18 -17.23 25.53
CA PHE A 732 -10.98 -17.36 26.35
C PHE A 732 -11.05 -16.45 27.58
N ASN A 733 -10.75 -17.03 28.74
CA ASN A 733 -10.47 -16.28 29.95
C ASN A 733 -9.06 -15.67 29.87
N VAL A 734 -8.82 -14.58 30.58
CA VAL A 734 -7.51 -13.90 30.61
C VAL A 734 -6.96 -13.86 32.04
N THR A 735 -5.64 -13.90 32.18
CA THR A 735 -4.92 -13.69 33.44
C THR A 735 -3.90 -12.56 33.30
N GLY A 736 -3.41 -12.03 34.43
CA GLY A 736 -2.34 -11.03 34.44
C GLY A 736 -2.75 -9.74 33.72
N SER A 737 -1.89 -9.27 32.81
CA SER A 737 -2.11 -8.04 32.03
C SER A 737 -3.03 -8.19 30.82
N ALA A 738 -3.32 -9.42 30.38
CA ALA A 738 -4.03 -9.68 29.13
C ALA A 738 -5.46 -9.11 29.14
N LYS A 739 -5.89 -8.54 28.01
CA LYS A 739 -7.18 -7.83 27.93
C LYS A 739 -7.94 -8.12 26.64
N HIS A 740 -9.23 -8.34 26.80
CA HIS A 740 -10.20 -8.32 25.70
C HIS A 740 -10.40 -6.90 25.18
N THR A 741 -10.26 -6.73 23.88
CA THR A 741 -10.48 -5.47 23.18
C THR A 741 -11.44 -5.71 22.02
N THR A 742 -12.55 -4.98 22.00
CA THR A 742 -13.45 -4.95 20.84
C THR A 742 -12.89 -3.99 19.80
N CYS A 743 -12.88 -4.41 18.54
CA CYS A 743 -12.30 -3.64 17.44
C CYS A 743 -13.42 -2.85 16.75
N SER A 744 -13.28 -1.52 16.64
CA SER A 744 -14.29 -0.65 16.01
C SER A 744 -14.51 -0.97 14.53
N SER A 745 -13.44 -1.38 13.85
CA SER A 745 -13.43 -1.98 12.51
C SER A 745 -12.24 -2.95 12.43
N GLY A 746 -12.45 -4.19 11.98
CA GLY A 746 -11.39 -5.20 11.83
C GLY A 746 -11.49 -6.36 12.84
N CYS A 747 -10.36 -7.00 13.16
CA CYS A 747 -10.28 -8.24 13.96
C CYS A 747 -11.15 -9.38 13.43
N SER A 748 -11.39 -9.40 12.12
CA SER A 748 -12.19 -10.45 11.49
C SER A 748 -11.50 -11.82 11.65
N PRO A 749 -12.25 -12.91 11.86
CA PRO A 749 -13.71 -13.00 11.79
C PRO A 749 -14.44 -12.66 13.11
N VAL A 750 -13.73 -12.38 14.21
CA VAL A 750 -14.35 -12.28 15.54
C VAL A 750 -14.87 -10.87 15.85
N GLY A 751 -14.20 -9.83 15.37
CA GLY A 751 -14.48 -8.43 15.75
C GLY A 751 -13.87 -8.03 17.09
N SER A 752 -13.13 -8.92 17.75
CA SER A 752 -12.39 -8.65 18.98
C SER A 752 -11.08 -9.44 19.03
N LYS A 753 -10.18 -9.00 19.89
CA LYS A 753 -8.87 -9.60 20.13
C LYS A 753 -8.52 -9.61 21.62
N ILE A 754 -7.59 -10.47 22.00
CA ILE A 754 -6.91 -10.41 23.29
C ILE A 754 -5.50 -9.89 23.06
N GLY A 755 -5.22 -8.71 23.62
CA GLY A 755 -3.89 -8.10 23.62
C GLY A 755 -3.25 -8.14 25.01
N ASP A 756 -2.18 -7.36 25.19
CA ASP A 756 -1.41 -7.25 26.44
C ASP A 756 -0.89 -8.60 26.98
N LEU A 757 -0.64 -9.57 26.09
CA LEU A 757 -0.08 -10.89 26.41
C LEU A 757 1.44 -10.78 26.67
N THR A 758 1.83 -10.72 27.94
CA THR A 758 3.20 -10.75 28.46
C THR A 758 3.63 -12.16 28.91
N PRO A 759 4.92 -12.40 29.23
CA PRO A 759 5.39 -13.70 29.73
C PRO A 759 4.69 -14.20 31.01
N SER A 760 3.99 -13.33 31.74
CA SER A 760 3.27 -13.66 32.97
C SER A 760 1.73 -13.61 32.84
N SER A 761 1.21 -13.42 31.63
CA SER A 761 -0.23 -13.31 31.35
C SER A 761 -0.66 -14.20 30.20
N ASN A 762 -1.80 -14.85 30.31
CA ASN A 762 -2.26 -15.81 29.31
C ASN A 762 -3.74 -15.59 28.96
N ALA A 763 -4.12 -15.96 27.74
CA ALA A 763 -5.49 -16.22 27.33
C ALA A 763 -5.73 -17.73 27.32
N TYR A 764 -6.71 -18.26 28.04
CA TYR A 764 -6.91 -19.70 28.15
C TYR A 764 -8.38 -20.12 28.10
N THR A 765 -8.63 -21.31 27.57
CA THR A 765 -9.97 -21.92 27.57
C THR A 765 -9.86 -23.45 27.64
N SER A 766 -11.00 -24.12 27.77
CA SER A 766 -11.10 -25.58 27.65
C SER A 766 -11.61 -25.95 26.27
N ILE A 767 -10.87 -26.79 25.56
CA ILE A 767 -11.21 -27.25 24.22
C ILE A 767 -11.37 -28.77 24.23
N PRO A 768 -12.53 -29.33 23.86
CA PRO A 768 -12.69 -30.77 23.73
C PRO A 768 -11.91 -31.29 22.51
N ALA A 769 -11.29 -32.47 22.67
CA ALA A 769 -10.74 -33.25 21.57
C ALA A 769 -11.32 -34.67 21.56
N THR A 770 -11.66 -35.16 20.38
CA THR A 770 -12.22 -36.50 20.18
C THR A 770 -11.16 -37.58 20.26
N THR A 771 -9.91 -37.25 19.92
CA THR A 771 -8.77 -38.17 19.94
C THR A 771 -7.54 -37.54 20.62
N PRO A 772 -6.76 -38.33 21.39
CA PRO A 772 -5.50 -37.85 21.96
C PRO A 772 -4.42 -37.71 20.88
N GLY A 773 -3.34 -37.02 21.19
CA GLY A 773 -2.16 -36.89 20.31
C GLY A 773 -1.84 -35.44 19.95
N SER A 774 -1.57 -35.20 18.68
CA SER A 774 -1.18 -33.87 18.18
C SER A 774 -2.30 -33.23 17.38
N LYS A 775 -2.55 -31.93 17.58
CA LYS A 775 -3.55 -31.16 16.83
C LYS A 775 -2.92 -30.01 16.08
N TYR A 776 -3.32 -29.85 14.82
CA TYR A 776 -2.98 -28.67 14.04
C TYR A 776 -3.94 -27.52 14.40
N LEU A 777 -3.36 -26.39 14.78
CA LEU A 777 -4.05 -25.18 15.16
C LEU A 777 -3.77 -24.11 14.10
N ALA A 778 -4.81 -23.54 13.50
CA ALA A 778 -4.67 -22.35 12.67
C ALA A 778 -5.01 -21.13 13.52
N ILE A 779 -4.00 -20.33 13.85
CA ILE A 779 -4.13 -19.23 14.82
C ILE A 779 -4.30 -17.92 14.06
N ASP A 780 -5.39 -17.24 14.37
CA ASP A 780 -5.68 -15.91 13.88
C ASP A 780 -5.07 -14.89 14.84
N TYR A 781 -4.16 -14.07 14.32
CA TYR A 781 -3.40 -13.09 15.09
C TYR A 781 -3.38 -11.72 14.40
N ILE A 782 -3.07 -10.69 15.19
CA ILE A 782 -2.78 -9.36 14.72
C ILE A 782 -1.40 -8.95 15.21
N ASN A 783 -0.54 -8.54 14.27
CA ASN A 783 0.77 -7.97 14.56
C ASN A 783 0.96 -6.67 13.78
N ASN A 784 0.99 -5.56 14.51
CA ASN A 784 1.16 -4.20 14.00
C ASN A 784 2.57 -3.64 14.22
N GLU A 785 3.55 -4.47 14.60
CA GLU A 785 4.90 -4.00 14.93
C GLU A 785 5.70 -3.61 13.69
N VAL A 786 5.61 -2.34 13.27
CA VAL A 786 6.47 -1.82 12.21
C VAL A 786 7.72 -1.19 12.82
N ALA A 787 8.86 -1.81 12.57
CA ALA A 787 10.12 -1.46 13.20
C ALA A 787 10.84 -0.31 12.47
N PHE A 788 10.19 0.81 12.16
CA PHE A 788 10.84 1.92 11.45
C PHE A 788 12.06 2.46 12.20
N SER A 789 11.87 2.88 13.45
CA SER A 789 12.92 3.48 14.28
C SER A 789 13.93 2.46 14.84
N SER A 790 13.50 1.21 15.08
CA SER A 790 14.34 0.15 15.65
C SER A 790 15.01 -0.76 14.60
N SER A 791 14.61 -0.66 13.33
CA SER A 791 15.17 -1.42 12.19
C SER A 791 16.69 -1.35 12.11
N TRP A 792 17.30 -0.22 12.48
CA TRP A 792 18.75 0.00 12.45
C TRP A 792 19.50 -0.76 13.54
N GLY A 793 18.81 -1.34 14.54
CA GLY A 793 19.43 -2.06 15.66
C GLY A 793 18.90 -3.48 15.86
N TRP A 794 17.62 -3.62 16.20
CA TRP A 794 17.06 -4.89 16.70
C TRP A 794 15.64 -5.19 16.21
N GLY A 795 15.02 -4.26 15.48
CA GLY A 795 13.67 -4.45 14.95
C GLY A 795 13.56 -5.64 13.99
N ALA A 796 12.56 -6.50 14.19
CA ALA A 796 12.39 -7.75 13.42
C ALA A 796 11.08 -7.80 12.60
N ASN A 797 10.17 -6.84 12.77
CA ASN A 797 8.82 -6.84 12.18
C ASN A 797 8.02 -8.13 12.49
N SER A 798 8.32 -8.76 13.63
CA SER A 798 7.70 -10.00 14.08
C SER A 798 7.44 -9.95 15.58
N ARG A 799 6.39 -10.64 16.02
CA ARG A 799 6.08 -10.82 17.45
C ARG A 799 6.01 -12.27 17.83
N ASN A 800 6.34 -12.52 19.09
CA ASN A 800 6.18 -13.84 19.68
C ASN A 800 4.70 -14.17 19.94
N LEU A 801 4.36 -15.45 20.00
CA LEU A 801 3.07 -15.99 20.43
C LEU A 801 3.32 -17.44 20.84
N THR A 802 2.97 -17.81 22.06
CA THR A 802 3.11 -19.19 22.54
C THR A 802 1.77 -19.86 22.72
N VAL A 803 1.69 -21.16 22.43
CA VAL A 803 0.52 -22.00 22.75
C VAL A 803 0.94 -23.20 23.59
N SER A 804 0.26 -23.43 24.72
CA SER A 804 0.47 -24.61 25.58
C SER A 804 -0.81 -25.43 25.71
N ILE A 805 -0.65 -26.75 25.77
CA ILE A 805 -1.73 -27.73 25.90
C ILE A 805 -1.55 -28.48 27.21
N ASN A 806 -2.58 -28.48 28.07
CA ASN A 806 -2.60 -29.16 29.37
C ASN A 806 -1.38 -28.83 30.27
N ASP A 807 -0.97 -27.55 30.30
CA ASP A 807 0.19 -27.06 31.04
C ASP A 807 1.53 -27.71 30.62
N GLY A 808 1.58 -28.34 29.44
CA GLY A 808 2.80 -28.80 28.80
C GLY A 808 3.69 -27.65 28.31
N ALA A 809 4.89 -27.99 27.83
CA ALA A 809 5.80 -27.02 27.26
C ALA A 809 5.13 -26.24 26.11
N PRO A 810 5.23 -24.90 26.10
CA PRO A 810 4.64 -24.10 25.03
C PRO A 810 5.33 -24.37 23.70
N VAL A 811 4.56 -24.36 22.62
CA VAL A 811 5.10 -24.23 21.26
C VAL A 811 5.16 -22.75 20.93
N ARG A 812 6.34 -22.25 20.53
CA ARG A 812 6.55 -20.85 20.17
C ARG A 812 6.30 -20.61 18.69
N LEU A 813 5.59 -19.53 18.39
CA LEU A 813 5.40 -18.97 17.06
C LEU A 813 5.88 -17.53 17.04
N GLU A 814 6.78 -17.21 16.13
CA GLU A 814 7.17 -15.86 15.81
C GLU A 814 6.41 -15.43 14.56
N VAL A 815 5.36 -14.64 14.73
CA VAL A 815 4.44 -14.28 13.67
C VAL A 815 4.89 -12.98 12.97
N PRO A 816 4.80 -12.91 11.62
CA PRO A 816 5.13 -11.71 10.86
C PRO A 816 4.06 -10.63 11.04
N LEU A 817 4.15 -9.57 10.26
CA LEU A 817 3.12 -8.56 10.09
C LEU A 817 1.82 -9.13 9.52
N SER A 818 0.66 -8.69 10.04
CA SER A 818 -0.64 -9.31 9.70
C SER A 818 -1.51 -8.53 8.70
N GLY A 819 -1.24 -7.26 8.43
CA GLY A 819 -2.28 -6.35 7.90
C GLY A 819 -1.95 -5.44 6.73
N ARG A 820 -3.02 -4.83 6.19
CA ARG A 820 -3.07 -3.99 4.98
C ARG A 820 -3.41 -2.52 5.26
N HIS A 821 -3.60 -2.13 6.51
CA HIS A 821 -3.90 -0.76 6.92
C HIS A 821 -2.75 -0.25 7.77
N SER A 822 -2.53 1.07 7.97
CA SER A 822 -1.61 1.65 8.97
C SER A 822 -2.28 2.44 10.12
N GLU A 823 -1.75 2.37 11.34
CA GLU A 823 -2.15 3.21 12.49
C GLU A 823 -1.69 4.66 12.36
N LEU A 824 -0.68 4.90 11.53
CA LEU A 824 0.01 6.19 11.41
C LEU A 824 -0.91 7.35 11.02
N TYR A 825 -2.04 7.08 10.34
CA TYR A 825 -2.93 8.12 9.81
C TYR A 825 -4.30 8.19 10.48
N SER A 826 -4.52 7.42 11.55
CA SER A 826 -5.76 7.47 12.32
C SER A 826 -5.53 6.96 13.75
N PRO A 827 -5.27 7.87 14.72
CA PRO A 827 -5.09 7.50 16.12
C PRO A 827 -6.26 6.65 16.65
N GLY A 828 -5.94 5.48 17.23
CA GLY A 828 -6.92 4.51 17.75
C GLY A 828 -7.42 3.47 16.74
N LYS A 829 -6.82 3.37 15.54
CA LYS A 829 -7.26 2.45 14.49
C LYS A 829 -6.15 1.56 13.89
N GLY A 830 -5.46 0.78 14.72
CA GLY A 830 -4.78 -0.51 14.43
C GLY A 830 -4.63 -0.99 12.98
N TRP A 831 -3.51 -1.65 12.68
CA TRP A 831 -3.62 -2.81 11.78
C TRP A 831 -4.54 -3.79 12.51
N TRP A 832 -5.82 -3.80 12.18
CA TRP A 832 -6.79 -4.74 12.75
C TRP A 832 -6.99 -5.94 11.83
N ASP A 833 -6.25 -5.99 10.73
CA ASP A 833 -6.31 -7.09 9.80
C ASP A 833 -5.64 -8.30 10.43
N THR A 834 -6.45 -9.34 10.54
CA THR A 834 -6.05 -10.63 11.03
C THR A 834 -5.28 -11.38 9.94
N ALA A 835 -4.19 -12.01 10.33
CA ALA A 835 -3.54 -13.04 9.55
C ALA A 835 -3.63 -14.38 10.28
N THR A 836 -3.45 -15.47 9.52
CA THR A 836 -3.48 -16.82 10.08
C THR A 836 -2.12 -17.48 9.90
N LEU A 837 -1.58 -18.07 10.96
CA LEU A 837 -0.43 -18.96 10.89
C LEU A 837 -0.72 -20.24 11.66
N GLY A 838 -0.37 -21.38 11.08
CA GLY A 838 -0.68 -22.68 11.66
C GLY A 838 0.49 -23.31 12.41
N VAL A 839 0.17 -24.09 13.45
CA VAL A 839 1.13 -24.78 14.31
C VAL A 839 0.61 -26.16 14.70
N LEU A 840 1.50 -27.15 14.73
CA LEU A 840 1.20 -28.48 15.27
C LEU A 840 1.55 -28.50 16.76
N THR A 841 0.59 -28.87 17.60
CA THR A 841 0.77 -28.95 19.05
C THR A 841 0.54 -30.38 19.53
N SER A 842 1.32 -30.85 20.50
CA SER A 842 1.19 -32.18 21.10
C SER A 842 0.55 -32.11 22.50
N GLY A 843 0.27 -33.28 23.10
CA GLY A 843 -0.19 -33.35 24.49
C GLY A 843 -1.71 -33.29 24.67
N TRP A 844 -2.47 -33.42 23.59
CA TRP A 844 -3.93 -33.50 23.65
C TRP A 844 -4.39 -34.85 24.20
N LYS A 845 -5.40 -34.82 25.06
CA LYS A 845 -6.12 -35.98 25.59
C LYS A 845 -7.55 -35.99 25.06
N LYS A 846 -8.18 -37.17 25.04
CA LYS A 846 -9.61 -37.28 24.75
C LYS A 846 -10.43 -36.55 25.83
N GLY A 847 -11.44 -35.80 25.43
CA GLY A 847 -12.24 -34.94 26.30
C GLY A 847 -11.66 -33.53 26.40
N GLU A 848 -11.87 -32.87 27.54
CA GLU A 848 -11.48 -31.47 27.76
C GLU A 848 -9.97 -31.27 27.88
N ASN A 849 -9.43 -30.28 27.17
CA ASN A 849 -8.02 -29.89 27.21
C ASN A 849 -7.88 -28.41 27.55
N LYS A 850 -6.98 -28.08 28.49
CA LYS A 850 -6.63 -26.69 28.75
C LYS A 850 -5.74 -26.19 27.61
N VAL A 851 -6.16 -25.15 26.91
CA VAL A 851 -5.40 -24.50 25.85
C VAL A 851 -5.12 -23.07 26.28
N ALA A 852 -3.85 -22.68 26.30
CA ALA A 852 -3.44 -21.34 26.71
C ALA A 852 -2.53 -20.69 25.66
N PHE A 853 -2.85 -19.46 25.28
CA PHE A 853 -2.03 -18.56 24.49
C PHE A 853 -1.34 -17.56 25.42
N GLY A 854 -0.08 -17.22 25.12
CA GLY A 854 0.71 -16.32 25.96
C GLY A 854 1.95 -15.81 25.23
N ASN A 855 2.93 -15.37 26.00
CA ASN A 855 4.21 -14.87 25.50
C ASN A 855 5.40 -15.48 26.27
N GLN A 856 5.35 -16.78 26.60
CA GLN A 856 6.45 -17.40 27.35
C GLN A 856 7.75 -17.36 26.54
N GLY A 857 8.87 -16.97 27.18
CA GLY A 857 10.14 -16.75 26.46
C GLY A 857 10.22 -15.40 25.74
N GLY A 858 9.13 -14.61 25.73
CA GLY A 858 9.12 -13.29 25.12
C GLY A 858 10.06 -12.28 25.79
N GLN A 859 10.42 -12.49 27.07
CA GLN A 859 11.43 -11.69 27.76
C GLN A 859 12.83 -11.81 27.16
N ASP A 860 13.10 -12.92 26.46
CA ASP A 860 14.36 -13.18 25.75
C ASP A 860 14.28 -12.72 24.28
N GLY A 861 13.10 -12.27 23.84
CA GLY A 861 12.82 -11.72 22.51
C GLY A 861 12.84 -10.18 22.49
N PHE A 862 12.59 -9.61 21.32
CA PHE A 862 12.67 -8.15 21.10
C PHE A 862 11.50 -7.36 21.71
N GLN A 863 10.34 -7.99 21.88
CA GLN A 863 9.16 -7.40 22.52
C GLN A 863 8.69 -8.25 23.68
N THR A 864 8.37 -7.58 24.79
CA THR A 864 7.79 -8.21 25.98
C THR A 864 6.30 -8.53 25.82
N TYR A 865 5.69 -8.16 24.70
CA TYR A 865 4.30 -8.47 24.35
C TYR A 865 4.22 -9.37 23.13
N ALA A 866 3.30 -10.34 23.18
CA ALA A 866 2.98 -11.18 22.03
C ALA A 866 2.15 -10.42 20.99
N ALA A 867 1.97 -11.04 19.82
CA ALA A 867 0.93 -10.64 18.88
C ALA A 867 -0.45 -10.78 19.54
N ASP A 868 -1.39 -9.92 19.13
CA ASP A 868 -2.74 -9.99 19.66
C ASP A 868 -3.44 -11.24 19.11
N PHE A 869 -4.15 -11.95 19.98
CA PHE A 869 -4.84 -13.19 19.65
C PHE A 869 -6.30 -12.92 19.29
N VAL A 870 -6.71 -13.30 18.08
CA VAL A 870 -8.09 -13.10 17.57
C VAL A 870 -8.93 -14.36 17.73
N GLY A 871 -8.35 -15.54 17.48
CA GLY A 871 -9.04 -16.81 17.61
C GLY A 871 -8.18 -17.97 17.09
N VAL A 872 -8.71 -19.19 17.19
CA VAL A 872 -8.01 -20.39 16.72
C VAL A 872 -8.97 -21.40 16.12
N ARG A 873 -8.60 -21.99 14.98
CA ARG A 873 -9.24 -23.19 14.44
C ARG A 873 -8.46 -24.43 14.85
N VAL A 874 -9.13 -25.39 15.49
CA VAL A 874 -8.54 -26.67 15.92
C VAL A 874 -9.02 -27.77 14.98
N LEU A 875 -8.10 -28.42 14.26
CA LEU A 875 -8.43 -29.56 13.41
C LEU A 875 -8.41 -30.83 14.27
N ASP A 876 -9.59 -31.37 14.60
CA ASP A 876 -9.76 -32.54 15.50
C ASP A 876 -10.48 -33.74 14.89
#